data_AF-A0A2N3B2X3-F1
#
_entry.id   AF-A0A2N3B2X3-F1
#
_cell.length_a   1.000
_cell.length_b   1.000
_cell.length_c   1.000
_cell.angle_alpha   90.00
_cell.angle_beta   90.00
_cell.angle_gamma   90.00
#
_symmetry.space_group_name_H-M   'P 1'
#
loop_
_entity.id
_entity.type
_entity.pdbx_description
1 polymer ?
#
loop_
_entity_poly.entity_id
_entity_poly.type
_entity_poly.pdbx_seq_one_letter_code
_entity_poly.pdbx_strand_id
1 'polypeptide(L)'
;MVYPSSSEGWYRADPDRPEAERARDEAEAARAEAACDAGDLTRCAALGRAYRDGAGRPQNRPVAELLFRQACNGGQAEGCFALGAQLRMVDNTGAQDEGMIALRRGCTLGASEACDALADIIAAKNEHAEELQSRINDCRAGDLQSCDLLGGRYANKTEDLTPELRNAFNHGCTAGAAFACQTLGRAVFAEGRGPPEHRGEAQALFDRACARDPDFCTIAQQIRDRPALSASCANGGMADCAALGRIYTAEWSPLHSPAEGLRLLGIACEGGESEVCRDAALMALIDPSPEAAARAEQWYAIGCNSGIEGDCVTLGLRLTDENRLSEDRARGYALLVDACERGLPRLCDELYKRAGSDPEAPLLAADDRFGPPTEPTDPAEEARRVAESLAIEAENARFDPCRYSSVNFRGAVYLDTLCDPVRRISRGYQLRPGQAPWQALLWRPAQMGGQNLAPGQRVACGGSLIAEGWVLTAAHCITDKDGKSLIGSGHRIRLGVYNPQADEGVSYPILRAVAHPRYHQPSRAFDIALIRFDPRAGEKGAETNAIARIRIDPLPLEEREINAGMPVYTYGWGLTEFRGQSSDHLRGARMHLEDPEACTQRTEFRGSLLNAVLCAAAPDRSQACDGDSGGPLISYDDERRIPTVIGVVSAGEKCGSTGVPSRYTRVAKVSEWIADVMAGRTPARRR
;
A
#
# COMPACT_ATOMS: atom_id res chain seq x y z
N MET A 1 6.32 -18.97 -26.71
CA MET A 1 6.41 -17.53 -26.44
C MET A 1 6.85 -17.33 -25.01
N VAL A 2 8.07 -16.84 -24.83
CA VAL A 2 8.69 -16.52 -23.54
C VAL A 2 8.16 -15.15 -23.11
N TYR A 3 7.57 -15.06 -21.92
CA TYR A 3 7.13 -13.78 -21.39
C TYR A 3 8.27 -13.12 -20.60
N PRO A 4 8.49 -11.80 -20.77
CA PRO A 4 9.61 -11.09 -20.17
C PRO A 4 9.40 -10.92 -18.65
N SER A 5 10.47 -11.14 -17.89
CA SER A 5 10.61 -10.69 -16.51
C SER A 5 11.29 -9.32 -16.48
N SER A 6 10.80 -8.47 -15.58
CA SER A 6 11.30 -7.13 -15.17
C SER A 6 10.79 -5.87 -15.91
N SER A 7 10.35 -4.94 -15.05
CA SER A 7 10.28 -3.46 -15.16
C SER A 7 9.31 -2.77 -16.15
N GLU A 8 8.46 -1.91 -15.56
CA GLU A 8 7.89 -0.67 -16.12
C GLU A 8 6.81 -0.72 -17.22
N GLY A 9 5.76 -1.52 -17.03
CA GLY A 9 4.59 -1.43 -17.92
C GLY A 9 3.33 -2.09 -17.38
N TRP A 10 2.81 -1.65 -16.23
CA TRP A 10 1.55 -2.21 -15.70
C TRP A 10 0.29 -1.82 -16.49
N TYR A 11 0.47 -1.15 -17.63
CA TYR A 11 -0.44 -1.19 -18.76
C TYR A 11 0.34 -1.58 -20.01
N ARG A 12 0.22 -2.85 -20.41
CA ARG A 12 0.08 -3.15 -21.83
C ARG A 12 -1.25 -3.87 -22.03
N ALA A 13 -2.34 -3.12 -21.83
CA ALA A 13 -3.33 -3.15 -22.90
C ALA A 13 -2.53 -2.82 -24.16
N ASP A 14 -2.53 -3.73 -25.12
CA ASP A 14 -1.91 -3.52 -26.43
C ASP A 14 -2.01 -2.02 -26.80
N PRO A 15 -0.88 -1.28 -26.91
CA PRO A 15 -0.91 0.16 -27.10
C PRO A 15 -1.61 0.56 -28.41
N ASP A 16 -1.75 -0.39 -29.34
CA ASP A 16 -2.48 -0.26 -30.60
C ASP A 16 -3.97 -0.61 -30.47
N ARG A 17 -4.44 -0.98 -29.26
CA ARG A 17 -5.82 -1.38 -29.01
C ARG A 17 -6.77 -0.19 -29.01
N PRO A 18 -7.82 -0.18 -29.86
CA PRO A 18 -8.73 0.94 -29.98
C PRO A 18 -9.37 1.36 -28.65
N GLU A 19 -9.53 2.65 -28.44
CA GLU A 19 -10.14 3.21 -27.21
C GLU A 19 -11.53 2.64 -26.91
N ALA A 20 -12.33 2.42 -27.97
CA ALA A 20 -13.65 1.80 -27.86
C ALA A 20 -13.61 0.34 -27.38
N GLU A 21 -12.52 -0.38 -27.62
CA GLU A 21 -12.33 -1.74 -27.15
C GLU A 21 -11.88 -1.77 -25.70
N ARG A 22 -10.96 -0.86 -25.31
CA ARG A 22 -10.57 -0.68 -23.90
C ARG A 22 -11.75 -0.34 -23.00
N ALA A 23 -12.61 0.57 -23.44
CA ALA A 23 -13.82 0.93 -22.71
C ALA A 23 -14.82 -0.24 -22.57
N ARG A 24 -14.87 -1.15 -23.56
CA ARG A 24 -15.70 -2.37 -23.49
C ARG A 24 -15.13 -3.36 -22.48
N ASP A 25 -13.83 -3.59 -22.52
CA ASP A 25 -13.14 -4.48 -21.58
C ASP A 25 -13.26 -3.99 -20.14
N GLU A 26 -13.10 -2.68 -19.90
CA GLU A 26 -13.30 -2.08 -18.58
C GLU A 26 -14.74 -2.27 -18.07
N ALA A 27 -15.73 -2.05 -18.94
CA ALA A 27 -17.14 -2.24 -18.60
C ALA A 27 -17.51 -3.72 -18.43
N GLU A 28 -16.86 -4.63 -19.15
CA GLU A 28 -17.03 -6.08 -19.00
C GLU A 28 -16.40 -6.57 -17.70
N ALA A 29 -15.16 -6.15 -17.40
CA ALA A 29 -14.48 -6.49 -16.15
C ALA A 29 -15.25 -5.96 -14.93
N ALA A 30 -15.78 -4.74 -14.99
CA ALA A 30 -16.63 -4.19 -13.92
C ALA A 30 -17.93 -4.99 -13.70
N ARG A 31 -18.54 -5.48 -14.79
CA ARG A 31 -19.72 -6.36 -14.70
C ARG A 31 -19.36 -7.73 -14.16
N ALA A 32 -18.20 -8.27 -14.53
CA ALA A 32 -17.70 -9.54 -14.02
C ALA A 32 -17.37 -9.45 -12.52
N GLU A 33 -16.82 -8.32 -12.07
CA GLU A 33 -16.52 -8.03 -10.66
C GLU A 33 -17.80 -7.98 -9.82
N ALA A 34 -18.75 -7.12 -10.16
CA ALA A 34 -20.01 -7.03 -9.44
C ALA A 34 -20.78 -8.37 -9.37
N ALA A 35 -20.72 -9.18 -10.42
CA ALA A 35 -21.36 -10.49 -10.44
C ALA A 35 -20.57 -11.56 -9.67
N CYS A 36 -19.24 -11.53 -9.71
CA CYS A 36 -18.39 -12.39 -8.89
C CYS A 36 -18.63 -12.13 -7.40
N ASP A 37 -18.71 -10.86 -7.00
CA ASP A 37 -19.01 -10.43 -5.63
C ASP A 37 -20.40 -10.89 -5.19
N ALA A 38 -21.35 -10.97 -6.13
CA ALA A 38 -22.67 -11.54 -5.92
C ALA A 38 -22.71 -13.09 -5.90
N GLY A 39 -21.55 -13.75 -6.01
CA GLY A 39 -21.41 -15.20 -5.95
C GLY A 39 -21.51 -15.93 -7.29
N ASP A 40 -21.55 -15.21 -8.43
CA ASP A 40 -21.49 -15.84 -9.75
C ASP A 40 -20.06 -16.30 -10.06
N LEU A 41 -19.84 -17.60 -9.85
CA LEU A 41 -18.53 -18.24 -10.06
C LEU A 41 -18.06 -18.19 -11.52
N THR A 42 -18.97 -18.11 -12.49
CA THR A 42 -18.61 -17.97 -13.91
C THR A 42 -18.03 -16.59 -14.16
N ARG A 43 -18.60 -15.58 -13.49
CA ARG A 43 -18.10 -14.21 -13.55
C ARG A 43 -16.82 -14.02 -12.74
N CYS A 44 -16.61 -14.78 -11.67
CA CYS A 44 -15.30 -14.85 -11.00
C CYS A 44 -14.20 -15.40 -11.92
N ALA A 45 -14.48 -16.45 -12.71
CA ALA A 45 -13.53 -16.93 -13.71
C ALA A 45 -13.28 -15.88 -14.81
N ALA A 46 -14.31 -15.15 -15.25
CA ALA A 46 -14.15 -14.06 -16.22
C ALA A 46 -13.30 -12.90 -15.67
N LEU A 47 -13.51 -12.49 -14.41
CA LEU A 47 -12.72 -11.47 -13.74
C LEU A 47 -11.26 -11.93 -13.55
N GLY A 48 -11.05 -13.20 -13.20
CA GLY A 48 -9.70 -13.77 -13.12
C GLY A 48 -8.96 -13.67 -14.45
N ARG A 49 -9.64 -13.90 -15.59
CA ARG A 49 -9.05 -13.70 -16.93
C ARG A 49 -8.73 -12.23 -17.20
N ALA A 50 -9.61 -11.31 -16.81
CA ALA A 50 -9.34 -9.87 -16.92
C ALA A 50 -8.04 -9.46 -16.18
N TYR A 51 -7.84 -9.94 -14.95
CA TYR A 51 -6.59 -9.72 -14.20
C TYR A 51 -5.40 -10.49 -14.77
N ARG A 52 -5.58 -11.69 -15.32
CA ARG A 52 -4.48 -12.45 -15.94
C ARG A 52 -3.98 -11.78 -17.22
N ASP A 53 -4.90 -11.26 -18.03
CA ASP A 53 -4.64 -10.78 -19.40
C ASP A 53 -4.49 -9.25 -19.47
N GLY A 54 -4.82 -8.54 -18.39
CA GLY A 54 -4.80 -7.07 -18.36
C GLY A 54 -5.97 -6.43 -19.10
N ALA A 55 -7.08 -7.16 -19.32
CA ALA A 55 -8.24 -6.69 -20.07
C ALA A 55 -9.23 -5.97 -19.14
N GLY A 56 -9.23 -4.64 -19.17
CA GLY A 56 -10.11 -3.80 -18.34
C GLY A 56 -9.74 -3.76 -16.86
N ARG A 57 -8.70 -4.49 -16.43
CA ARG A 57 -8.09 -4.45 -15.09
C ARG A 57 -6.56 -4.52 -15.22
N PRO A 58 -5.80 -4.00 -14.23
CA PRO A 58 -4.34 -4.15 -14.23
C PRO A 58 -3.95 -5.63 -14.22
N GLN A 59 -2.92 -6.01 -14.98
CA GLN A 59 -2.46 -7.39 -14.98
C GLN A 59 -1.96 -7.78 -13.58
N ASN A 60 -2.56 -8.81 -12.96
CA ASN A 60 -2.21 -9.30 -11.63
C ASN A 60 -2.48 -10.81 -11.53
N ARG A 61 -1.44 -11.60 -11.76
CA ARG A 61 -1.53 -13.07 -11.77
C ARG A 61 -1.89 -13.68 -10.39
N PRO A 62 -1.35 -13.21 -9.25
CA PRO A 62 -1.79 -13.66 -7.93
C PRO A 62 -3.30 -13.45 -7.68
N VAL A 63 -3.84 -12.28 -8.04
CA VAL A 63 -5.28 -12.01 -7.92
C VAL A 63 -6.09 -12.91 -8.85
N ALA A 64 -5.63 -13.09 -10.10
CA ALA A 64 -6.26 -14.01 -11.04
C ALA A 64 -6.30 -15.46 -10.49
N GLU A 65 -5.22 -15.92 -9.84
CA GLU A 65 -5.17 -17.24 -9.23
C GLU A 65 -6.22 -17.41 -8.13
N LEU A 66 -6.36 -16.43 -7.24
CA LEU A 66 -7.35 -16.44 -6.16
C LEU A 66 -8.78 -16.56 -6.72
N LEU A 67 -9.08 -15.78 -7.77
CA LEU A 67 -10.38 -15.79 -8.45
C LEU A 67 -10.66 -17.12 -9.16
N PHE A 68 -9.67 -17.68 -9.85
CA PHE A 68 -9.79 -19.01 -10.47
C PHE A 68 -9.95 -20.11 -9.43
N ARG A 69 -9.25 -20.01 -8.30
CA ARG A 69 -9.35 -20.93 -7.15
C ARG A 69 -10.72 -20.86 -6.50
N GLN A 70 -11.29 -19.67 -6.33
CA GLN A 70 -12.66 -19.49 -5.86
C GLN A 70 -13.68 -20.12 -6.81
N ALA A 71 -13.59 -19.81 -8.12
CA ALA A 71 -14.47 -20.37 -9.14
C ALA A 71 -14.37 -21.90 -9.20
N CYS A 72 -13.15 -22.45 -9.19
CA CYS A 72 -12.92 -23.88 -9.23
C CYS A 72 -13.42 -24.59 -7.96
N ASN A 73 -13.16 -24.02 -6.78
CA ASN A 73 -13.63 -24.56 -5.50
C ASN A 73 -15.15 -24.56 -5.40
N GLY A 74 -15.81 -23.58 -6.00
CA GLY A 74 -17.25 -23.50 -6.15
C GLY A 74 -17.84 -24.44 -7.22
N GLY A 75 -17.02 -25.22 -7.93
CA GLY A 75 -17.47 -26.19 -8.92
C GLY A 75 -17.73 -25.63 -10.31
N GLN A 76 -17.15 -24.47 -10.65
CA GLN A 76 -17.24 -23.90 -11.99
C GLN A 76 -16.11 -24.45 -12.87
N ALA A 77 -16.48 -25.00 -14.04
CA ALA A 77 -15.59 -25.80 -14.87
C ALA A 77 -14.46 -24.99 -15.54
N GLU A 78 -14.76 -23.82 -16.11
CA GLU A 78 -13.77 -22.94 -16.76
C GLU A 78 -12.75 -22.34 -15.79
N GLY A 79 -13.13 -22.10 -14.55
CA GLY A 79 -12.30 -21.58 -13.48
C GLY A 79 -11.28 -22.63 -13.04
N CYS A 80 -11.70 -23.90 -13.00
CA CYS A 80 -10.77 -25.02 -12.82
C CYS A 80 -9.80 -25.17 -13.99
N PHE A 81 -10.26 -24.98 -15.23
CA PHE A 81 -9.37 -24.94 -16.39
C PHE A 81 -8.34 -23.82 -16.29
N ALA A 82 -8.79 -22.59 -16.03
CA ALA A 82 -7.94 -21.40 -15.98
C ALA A 82 -6.92 -21.46 -14.83
N LEU A 83 -7.34 -21.95 -13.65
CA LEU A 83 -6.44 -22.21 -12.51
C LEU A 83 -5.36 -23.23 -12.90
N GLY A 84 -5.79 -24.34 -13.49
CA GLY A 84 -4.90 -25.43 -13.91
C GLY A 84 -3.88 -24.98 -14.97
N ALA A 85 -4.32 -24.20 -15.96
CA ALA A 85 -3.45 -23.65 -16.99
C ALA A 85 -2.41 -22.68 -16.41
N GLN A 86 -2.81 -21.81 -15.47
CA GLN A 86 -1.91 -20.83 -14.87
C GLN A 86 -0.88 -21.47 -13.94
N LEU A 87 -1.30 -22.35 -13.02
CA LEU A 87 -0.40 -22.99 -12.05
C LEU A 87 0.66 -23.87 -12.71
N ARG A 88 0.34 -24.47 -13.87
CA ARG A 88 1.28 -25.27 -14.64
C ARG A 88 2.40 -24.47 -15.31
N MET A 89 2.23 -23.16 -15.44
CA MET A 89 3.30 -22.27 -15.95
C MET A 89 4.27 -21.85 -14.86
N VAL A 90 3.99 -22.16 -13.60
CA VAL A 90 4.88 -21.88 -12.47
C VAL A 90 5.91 -23.01 -12.38
N ASP A 91 7.19 -22.65 -12.31
CA ASP A 91 8.28 -23.63 -12.13
C ASP A 91 8.43 -24.04 -10.66
N ASN A 92 7.36 -24.66 -10.14
CA ASN A 92 7.27 -25.18 -8.79
C ASN A 92 6.48 -26.49 -8.81
N THR A 93 7.08 -27.57 -8.33
CA THR A 93 6.47 -28.92 -8.37
C THR A 93 5.14 -28.99 -7.64
N GLY A 94 5.02 -28.32 -6.49
CA GLY A 94 3.76 -28.24 -5.73
C GLY A 94 2.66 -27.50 -6.48
N ALA A 95 2.97 -26.37 -7.11
CA ALA A 95 2.03 -25.62 -7.95
C ALA A 95 1.61 -26.43 -9.19
N GLN A 96 2.54 -27.15 -9.81
CA GLN A 96 2.25 -27.99 -10.97
C GLN A 96 1.33 -29.17 -10.62
N ASP A 97 1.52 -29.81 -9.46
CA ASP A 97 0.66 -30.87 -8.95
C ASP A 97 -0.76 -30.35 -8.64
N GLU A 98 -0.85 -29.16 -8.05
CA GLU A 98 -2.13 -28.51 -7.83
C GLU A 98 -2.83 -28.14 -9.14
N GLY A 99 -2.08 -27.66 -10.13
CA GLY A 99 -2.59 -27.40 -11.47
C GLY A 99 -3.18 -28.65 -12.13
N MET A 100 -2.58 -29.83 -11.90
CA MET A 100 -3.11 -31.12 -12.35
C MET A 100 -4.43 -31.49 -11.68
N ILE A 101 -4.54 -31.24 -10.38
CA ILE A 101 -5.77 -31.48 -9.62
C ILE A 101 -6.90 -30.57 -10.14
N ALA A 102 -6.59 -29.30 -10.41
CA ALA A 102 -7.52 -28.34 -10.97
C ALA A 102 -8.02 -28.75 -12.37
N LEU A 103 -7.12 -29.15 -13.29
CA LEU A 103 -7.52 -29.62 -14.62
C LEU A 103 -8.39 -30.89 -14.56
N ARG A 104 -8.04 -31.86 -13.71
CA ARG A 104 -8.87 -33.06 -13.51
C ARG A 104 -10.26 -32.71 -13.02
N ARG A 105 -10.36 -31.78 -12.07
CA ARG A 105 -11.64 -31.28 -11.57
C ARG A 105 -12.44 -30.57 -12.66
N GLY A 106 -11.81 -29.68 -13.44
CA GLY A 106 -12.45 -28.99 -14.56
C GLY A 106 -13.01 -29.95 -15.61
N CYS A 107 -12.25 -30.99 -15.95
CA CYS A 107 -12.72 -32.03 -16.87
C CYS A 107 -13.93 -32.79 -16.30
N THR A 108 -13.90 -33.13 -15.01
CA THR A 108 -15.03 -33.81 -14.34
C THR A 108 -16.30 -32.93 -14.29
N LEU A 109 -16.12 -31.61 -14.27
CA LEU A 109 -17.18 -30.61 -14.29
C LEU A 109 -17.66 -30.26 -15.72
N GLY A 110 -17.08 -30.88 -16.75
CA GLY A 110 -17.55 -30.76 -18.14
C GLY A 110 -16.85 -29.67 -18.98
N ALA A 111 -15.73 -29.11 -18.54
CA ALA A 111 -14.90 -28.24 -19.39
C ALA A 111 -14.09 -29.09 -20.38
N SER A 112 -14.42 -29.02 -21.67
CA SER A 112 -13.72 -29.72 -22.76
C SER A 112 -12.23 -29.38 -22.77
N GLU A 113 -11.89 -28.11 -22.61
CA GLU A 113 -10.53 -27.58 -22.65
C GLU A 113 -9.68 -28.09 -21.49
N ALA A 114 -10.31 -28.37 -20.33
CA ALA A 114 -9.64 -29.01 -19.21
C ALA A 114 -9.40 -30.50 -19.46
N CYS A 115 -10.35 -31.19 -20.12
CA CYS A 115 -10.16 -32.58 -20.53
C CYS A 115 -9.07 -32.72 -21.58
N ASP A 116 -9.03 -31.83 -22.57
CA ASP A 116 -8.03 -31.82 -23.63
C ASP A 116 -6.65 -31.50 -23.06
N ALA A 117 -6.52 -30.45 -22.24
CA ALA A 117 -5.26 -30.13 -21.58
C ALA A 117 -4.79 -31.27 -20.67
N LEU A 118 -5.70 -31.92 -19.94
CA LEU A 118 -5.36 -33.09 -19.12
C LEU A 118 -4.94 -34.28 -19.99
N ALA A 119 -5.62 -34.52 -21.10
CA ALA A 119 -5.29 -35.56 -22.06
C ALA A 119 -3.91 -35.31 -22.67
N ASP A 120 -3.57 -34.09 -23.05
CA ASP A 120 -2.25 -33.71 -23.54
C ASP A 120 -1.16 -33.94 -22.50
N ILE A 121 -1.43 -33.64 -21.22
CA ILE A 121 -0.46 -33.84 -20.15
C ILE A 121 -0.28 -35.31 -19.81
N ILE A 122 -1.39 -36.06 -19.77
CA ILE A 122 -1.36 -37.51 -19.56
C ILE A 122 -0.69 -38.16 -20.77
N ALA A 123 -0.94 -37.70 -22.00
CA ALA A 123 -0.27 -38.15 -23.22
C ALA A 123 1.21 -37.74 -23.24
N ALA A 124 1.61 -36.60 -22.67
CA ALA A 124 3.03 -36.26 -22.50
C ALA A 124 3.73 -37.09 -21.41
N LYS A 125 3.01 -37.49 -20.35
CA LYS A 125 3.52 -38.41 -19.30
C LYS A 125 3.47 -39.88 -19.72
N ASN A 126 2.53 -40.24 -20.59
CA ASN A 126 2.29 -41.58 -21.14
C ASN A 126 2.48 -41.58 -22.66
N GLU A 127 3.41 -40.79 -23.19
CA GLU A 127 3.70 -40.87 -24.61
C GLU A 127 4.30 -42.25 -24.78
N HIS A 128 3.56 -43.14 -25.44
CA HIS A 128 4.08 -44.45 -25.76
C HIS A 128 5.39 -44.21 -26.49
N ALA A 129 6.44 -44.99 -26.17
CA ALA A 129 7.72 -44.87 -26.84
C ALA A 129 7.55 -44.87 -28.37
N GLU A 130 6.49 -45.51 -28.88
CA GLU A 130 6.05 -45.52 -30.27
C GLU A 130 5.59 -44.15 -30.81
N GLU A 131 4.87 -43.33 -30.04
CA GLU A 131 4.40 -41.99 -30.49
C GLU A 131 5.56 -40.98 -30.48
N LEU A 132 6.42 -41.01 -29.45
CA LEU A 132 7.67 -40.25 -29.45
C LEU A 132 8.55 -40.68 -30.63
N GLN A 133 8.67 -41.98 -30.86
CA GLN A 133 9.43 -42.52 -31.97
C GLN A 133 8.83 -42.12 -33.33
N SER A 134 7.49 -42.08 -33.44
CA SER A 134 6.80 -41.57 -34.62
C SER A 134 7.17 -40.11 -34.87
N ARG A 135 7.05 -39.24 -33.87
CA ARG A 135 7.42 -37.82 -33.99
C ARG A 135 8.89 -37.62 -34.35
N ILE A 136 9.79 -38.44 -33.79
CA ILE A 136 11.22 -38.45 -34.16
C ILE A 136 11.38 -38.80 -35.64
N ASN A 137 10.65 -39.80 -36.12
CA ASN A 137 10.67 -40.21 -37.53
C ASN A 137 10.06 -39.13 -38.45
N ASP A 138 8.97 -38.51 -38.04
CA ASP A 138 8.28 -37.46 -38.80
C ASP A 138 9.14 -36.20 -38.89
N CYS A 139 9.77 -35.80 -37.78
CA CYS A 139 10.75 -34.73 -37.80
C CYS A 139 11.96 -35.07 -38.68
N ARG A 140 12.46 -36.32 -38.62
CA ARG A 140 13.53 -36.79 -39.52
C ARG A 140 13.10 -36.76 -40.98
N ALA A 141 11.82 -36.98 -41.28
CA ALA A 141 11.24 -36.87 -42.61
C ALA A 141 11.00 -35.42 -43.06
N GLY A 142 11.25 -34.43 -42.19
CA GLY A 142 11.15 -33.01 -42.49
C GLY A 142 9.81 -32.37 -42.11
N ASP A 143 8.97 -33.04 -41.31
CA ASP A 143 7.75 -32.44 -40.78
C ASP A 143 8.09 -31.35 -39.75
N LEU A 144 7.81 -30.09 -40.12
CA LEU A 144 8.22 -28.93 -39.34
C LEU A 144 7.51 -28.87 -37.98
N GLN A 145 6.23 -29.22 -37.93
CA GLN A 145 5.45 -29.20 -36.70
C GLN A 145 5.98 -30.21 -35.68
N SER A 146 6.29 -31.43 -36.12
CA SER A 146 6.91 -32.46 -35.26
C SER A 146 8.29 -32.03 -34.77
N CYS A 147 9.08 -31.38 -35.63
CA CYS A 147 10.38 -30.84 -35.24
C CYS A 147 10.30 -29.70 -34.22
N ASP A 148 9.34 -28.79 -34.35
CA ASP A 148 9.16 -27.68 -33.41
C ASP A 148 8.66 -28.17 -32.05
N LEU A 149 7.74 -29.14 -32.03
CA LEU A 149 7.26 -29.77 -30.80
C LEU A 149 8.38 -30.51 -30.05
N LEU A 150 9.19 -31.30 -30.78
CA LEU A 150 10.39 -31.92 -30.22
C LEU A 150 11.40 -30.87 -29.76
N GLY A 151 11.59 -29.81 -30.55
CA GLY A 151 12.53 -28.73 -30.27
C GLY A 151 12.20 -28.02 -28.97
N GLY A 152 10.93 -27.65 -28.76
CA GLY A 152 10.44 -27.06 -27.51
C GLY A 152 10.61 -27.98 -26.30
N ARG A 153 10.36 -29.28 -26.46
CA ARG A 153 10.52 -30.26 -25.38
C ARG A 153 11.96 -30.40 -24.88
N TYR A 154 12.92 -30.38 -25.79
CA TYR A 154 14.34 -30.59 -25.48
C TYR A 154 15.17 -29.30 -25.47
N ALA A 155 14.54 -28.13 -25.61
CA ALA A 155 15.22 -26.85 -25.76
C ALA A 155 16.29 -26.60 -24.67
N ASN A 156 15.97 -26.89 -23.40
CA ASN A 156 16.86 -26.71 -22.24
C ASN A 156 17.47 -28.03 -21.71
N LYS A 157 17.28 -29.15 -22.41
CA LYS A 157 17.69 -30.51 -21.97
C LYS A 157 18.70 -31.11 -22.93
N THR A 158 19.74 -30.34 -23.26
CA THR A 158 20.69 -30.73 -24.30
C THR A 158 21.52 -31.96 -23.94
N GLU A 159 21.68 -32.23 -22.65
CA GLU A 159 22.32 -33.44 -22.12
C GLU A 159 21.48 -34.72 -22.33
N ASP A 160 20.16 -34.58 -22.50
CA ASP A 160 19.24 -35.69 -22.73
C ASP A 160 19.10 -36.08 -24.22
N LEU A 161 19.83 -35.42 -25.12
CA LEU A 161 19.75 -35.63 -26.57
C LEU A 161 20.43 -36.93 -27.01
N THR A 162 19.63 -37.98 -27.23
CA THR A 162 20.10 -39.24 -27.82
C THR A 162 20.60 -39.06 -29.25
N PRO A 163 21.46 -39.96 -29.78
CA PRO A 163 21.92 -39.91 -31.18
C PRO A 163 20.77 -39.85 -32.19
N GLU A 164 19.67 -40.56 -31.93
CA GLU A 164 18.49 -40.60 -32.79
C GLU A 164 17.78 -39.24 -32.86
N LEU A 165 17.66 -38.56 -31.71
CA LEU A 165 17.08 -37.22 -31.60
C LEU A 165 17.97 -36.17 -32.27
N ARG A 166 19.29 -36.23 -32.09
CA ARG A 166 20.23 -35.35 -32.77
C ARG A 166 20.13 -35.49 -34.29
N ASN A 167 20.01 -36.73 -34.76
CA ASN A 167 19.83 -36.99 -36.18
C ASN A 167 18.49 -36.41 -36.69
N ALA A 168 17.40 -36.60 -35.94
CA ALA A 168 16.11 -36.00 -36.29
C ALA A 168 16.17 -34.46 -36.33
N PHE A 169 16.77 -33.81 -35.32
CA PHE A 169 16.96 -32.35 -35.33
C PHE A 169 17.86 -31.86 -36.45
N ASN A 170 18.90 -32.60 -36.84
CA ASN A 170 19.75 -32.24 -37.96
C ASN A 170 18.97 -32.26 -39.29
N HIS A 171 18.15 -33.29 -39.51
CA HIS A 171 17.26 -33.36 -40.67
C HIS A 171 16.18 -32.28 -40.63
N GLY A 172 15.53 -32.06 -39.49
CA GLY A 172 14.54 -31.01 -39.28
C GLY A 172 15.09 -29.61 -39.52
N CYS A 173 16.29 -29.33 -39.00
CA CYS A 173 16.99 -28.06 -39.23
C CYS A 173 17.27 -27.84 -40.73
N THR A 174 17.67 -28.90 -41.44
CA THR A 174 17.89 -28.85 -42.90
C THR A 174 16.57 -28.61 -43.65
N ALA A 175 15.45 -29.18 -43.16
CA ALA A 175 14.11 -29.00 -43.71
C ALA A 175 13.51 -27.60 -43.43
N GLY A 176 14.08 -26.83 -42.49
CA GLY A 176 13.70 -25.45 -42.21
C GLY A 176 13.08 -25.20 -40.84
N ALA A 177 13.03 -26.20 -39.96
CA ALA A 177 12.53 -26.03 -38.59
C ALA A 177 13.54 -25.25 -37.74
N ALA A 178 13.19 -24.00 -37.38
CA ALA A 178 14.08 -23.09 -36.67
C ALA A 178 14.41 -23.59 -35.26
N PHE A 179 13.42 -24.14 -34.55
CA PHE A 179 13.58 -24.70 -33.21
C PHE A 179 14.54 -25.90 -33.21
N ALA A 180 14.45 -26.76 -34.24
CA ALA A 180 15.37 -27.89 -34.40
C ALA A 180 16.82 -27.42 -34.58
N CYS A 181 17.04 -26.37 -35.39
CA CYS A 181 18.36 -25.76 -35.54
C CYS A 181 18.87 -25.19 -34.21
N GLN A 182 18.02 -24.51 -33.44
CA GLN A 182 18.43 -23.92 -32.17
C GLN A 182 18.77 -24.98 -31.11
N THR A 183 17.91 -26.00 -30.93
CA THR A 183 18.12 -27.07 -29.96
C THR A 183 19.38 -27.86 -30.27
N LEU A 184 19.61 -28.21 -31.56
CA LEU A 184 20.86 -28.85 -31.98
C LEU A 184 22.07 -27.92 -31.78
N GLY A 185 21.93 -26.64 -32.11
CA GLY A 185 22.96 -25.63 -31.91
C GLY A 185 23.42 -25.53 -30.46
N ARG A 186 22.49 -25.56 -29.49
CA ARG A 186 22.82 -25.54 -28.05
C ARG A 186 23.56 -26.79 -27.61
N ALA A 187 23.18 -27.96 -28.13
CA ALA A 187 23.85 -29.22 -27.81
C ALA A 187 25.30 -29.24 -28.32
N VAL A 188 25.49 -28.89 -29.60
CA VAL A 188 26.82 -28.77 -30.21
C VAL A 188 27.64 -27.68 -29.50
N PHE A 189 27.00 -26.58 -29.10
CA PHE A 189 27.66 -25.53 -28.34
C PHE A 189 28.18 -26.07 -27.00
N ALA A 190 27.37 -26.78 -26.23
CA ALA A 190 27.77 -27.33 -24.93
C ALA A 190 28.95 -28.31 -25.02
N GLU A 191 29.05 -29.07 -26.11
CA GLU A 191 30.12 -30.04 -26.36
C GLU A 191 31.42 -29.41 -26.89
N GLY A 192 31.31 -28.23 -27.50
CA GLY A 192 32.42 -27.51 -28.08
C GLY A 192 33.50 -27.18 -27.05
N ARG A 193 34.77 -27.40 -27.42
CA ARG A 193 35.93 -27.03 -26.60
C ARG A 193 36.51 -25.70 -27.05
N GLY A 194 37.11 -24.98 -26.10
CA GLY A 194 37.70 -23.66 -26.34
C GLY A 194 36.69 -22.51 -26.24
N PRO A 195 37.11 -21.29 -26.63
CA PRO A 195 36.29 -20.08 -26.51
C PRO A 195 34.95 -20.21 -27.26
N PRO A 196 33.82 -19.73 -26.70
CA PRO A 196 32.49 -19.76 -27.31
C PRO A 196 32.42 -19.35 -28.78
N GLU A 197 33.08 -18.25 -29.14
CA GLU A 197 33.13 -17.66 -30.48
C GLU A 197 33.84 -18.55 -31.51
N HIS A 198 34.63 -19.52 -31.05
CA HIS A 198 35.31 -20.48 -31.92
C HIS A 198 34.50 -21.76 -32.16
N ARG A 199 33.30 -21.87 -31.56
CA ARG A 199 32.38 -23.02 -31.75
C ARG A 199 31.58 -22.86 -33.05
N GLY A 200 32.28 -22.83 -34.18
CA GLY A 200 31.73 -22.48 -35.50
C GLY A 200 30.59 -23.38 -35.99
N GLU A 201 30.59 -24.65 -35.62
CA GLU A 201 29.50 -25.57 -35.96
C GLU A 201 28.18 -25.18 -35.26
N ALA A 202 28.24 -24.85 -33.98
CA ALA A 202 27.09 -24.36 -33.23
C ALA A 202 26.61 -23.01 -33.76
N GLN A 203 27.54 -22.09 -34.05
CA GLN A 203 27.22 -20.78 -34.64
C GLN A 203 26.45 -20.93 -35.97
N ALA A 204 26.90 -21.84 -36.85
CA ALA A 204 26.24 -22.10 -38.12
C ALA A 204 24.82 -22.67 -37.98
N LEU A 205 24.51 -23.34 -36.86
CA LEU A 205 23.17 -23.83 -36.54
C LEU A 205 22.29 -22.70 -36.01
N PHE A 206 22.82 -21.83 -35.13
CA PHE A 206 22.08 -20.64 -34.67
C PHE A 206 21.79 -19.66 -35.81
N ASP A 207 22.73 -19.49 -36.74
CA ASP A 207 22.52 -18.65 -37.93
C ASP A 207 21.45 -19.21 -38.85
N ARG A 208 21.39 -20.54 -38.98
CA ARG A 208 20.30 -21.20 -39.70
C ARG A 208 18.96 -20.99 -39.01
N ALA A 209 18.89 -21.10 -37.68
CA ALA A 209 17.67 -20.82 -36.93
C ALA A 209 17.19 -19.37 -37.16
N CYS A 210 18.08 -18.40 -37.00
CA CYS A 210 17.82 -16.97 -37.23
C CYS A 210 17.33 -16.66 -38.65
N ALA A 211 17.91 -17.32 -39.67
CA ALA A 211 17.50 -17.13 -41.06
C ALA A 211 16.09 -17.69 -41.36
N ARG A 212 15.56 -18.57 -40.50
CA ARG A 212 14.21 -19.14 -40.63
C ARG A 212 13.18 -18.37 -39.83
N ASP A 213 13.54 -17.97 -38.61
CA ASP A 213 12.69 -17.22 -37.72
C ASP A 213 13.53 -16.18 -36.94
N PRO A 214 13.24 -14.88 -37.11
CA PRO A 214 13.95 -13.79 -36.45
C PRO A 214 14.01 -13.88 -34.93
N ASP A 215 13.04 -14.55 -34.29
CA ASP A 215 12.99 -14.69 -32.82
C ASP A 215 14.21 -15.47 -32.27
N PHE A 216 14.90 -16.25 -33.12
CA PHE A 216 16.10 -17.01 -32.75
C PHE A 216 17.42 -16.31 -33.04
N CYS A 217 17.40 -15.07 -33.54
CA CYS A 217 18.62 -14.34 -33.88
C CYS A 217 19.46 -13.93 -32.68
N THR A 218 18.83 -13.75 -31.51
CA THR A 218 19.47 -13.22 -30.30
C THR A 218 20.70 -14.05 -29.87
N ILE A 219 20.59 -15.38 -29.83
CA ILE A 219 21.71 -16.25 -29.42
C ILE A 219 22.89 -16.13 -30.42
N ALA A 220 22.57 -16.17 -31.71
CA ALA A 220 23.58 -16.10 -32.77
C ALA A 220 24.36 -14.77 -32.73
N GLN A 221 23.66 -13.67 -32.43
CA GLN A 221 24.26 -12.34 -32.28
C GLN A 221 25.10 -12.25 -31.00
N GLN A 222 24.57 -12.68 -29.85
CA GLN A 222 25.31 -12.66 -28.58
C GLN A 222 26.66 -13.37 -28.65
N ILE A 223 26.73 -14.54 -29.29
CA ILE A 223 27.99 -15.29 -29.45
C ILE A 223 28.98 -14.53 -30.35
N ARG A 224 28.50 -13.89 -31.43
CA ARG A 224 29.33 -13.08 -32.33
C ARG A 224 29.86 -11.82 -31.69
N ASP A 225 29.04 -11.15 -30.89
CA ASP A 225 29.37 -9.85 -30.32
C ASP A 225 30.26 -10.01 -29.07
N ARG A 226 30.24 -11.19 -28.42
CA ARG A 226 31.00 -11.50 -27.20
C ARG A 226 32.47 -11.06 -27.24
N PRO A 227 33.27 -11.32 -28.30
CA PRO A 227 34.69 -10.93 -28.32
C PRO A 227 34.88 -9.41 -28.30
N ALA A 228 34.04 -8.67 -29.04
CA ALA A 228 34.09 -7.22 -29.09
C ALA A 228 33.66 -6.61 -27.75
N LEU A 229 32.55 -7.09 -27.18
CA LEU A 229 32.07 -6.67 -25.86
C LEU A 229 33.10 -6.96 -24.77
N SER A 230 33.70 -8.15 -24.78
CA SER A 230 34.72 -8.55 -23.80
C SER A 230 35.98 -7.69 -23.91
N ALA A 231 36.44 -7.40 -25.13
CA ALA A 231 37.59 -6.52 -25.33
C ALA A 231 37.31 -5.07 -24.92
N SER A 232 36.13 -4.55 -25.23
CA SER A 232 35.73 -3.20 -24.82
C SER A 232 35.61 -3.09 -23.31
N CYS A 233 34.92 -4.03 -22.67
CA CYS A 233 34.80 -4.10 -21.22
C CYS A 233 36.17 -4.15 -20.51
N ALA A 234 37.10 -4.98 -21.00
CA ALA A 234 38.47 -5.04 -20.46
C ALA A 234 39.26 -3.73 -20.61
N ASN A 235 38.90 -2.88 -21.58
CA ASN A 235 39.50 -1.56 -21.81
C ASN A 235 38.71 -0.42 -21.15
N GLY A 236 37.74 -0.72 -20.28
CA GLY A 236 36.98 0.28 -19.53
C GLY A 236 35.64 0.67 -20.15
N GLY A 237 35.17 -0.01 -21.20
CA GLY A 237 33.84 0.18 -21.77
C GLY A 237 32.74 -0.37 -20.87
N MET A 238 32.22 0.45 -19.95
CA MET A 238 31.28 -0.01 -18.92
C MET A 238 29.91 -0.41 -19.47
N ALA A 239 29.38 0.29 -20.47
CA ALA A 239 28.17 -0.12 -21.19
C ALA A 239 28.29 -1.53 -21.78
N ASP A 240 29.48 -1.89 -22.29
CA ASP A 240 29.74 -3.22 -22.83
C ASP A 240 29.95 -4.27 -21.72
N CYS A 241 30.52 -3.87 -20.57
CA CYS A 241 30.51 -4.71 -19.37
C CYS A 241 29.09 -5.01 -18.89
N ALA A 242 28.22 -4.01 -18.87
CA ALA A 242 26.80 -4.14 -18.53
C ALA A 242 26.07 -5.07 -19.51
N ALA A 243 26.25 -4.88 -20.81
CA ALA A 243 25.67 -5.74 -21.83
C ALA A 243 26.13 -7.19 -21.70
N LEU A 244 27.44 -7.42 -21.54
CA LEU A 244 28.01 -8.75 -21.36
C LEU A 244 27.56 -9.40 -20.05
N GLY A 245 27.45 -8.61 -18.97
CA GLY A 245 26.92 -9.05 -17.68
C GLY A 245 25.49 -9.59 -17.80
N ARG A 246 24.59 -8.85 -18.48
CA ARG A 246 23.21 -9.30 -18.73
C ARG A 246 23.12 -10.56 -19.57
N ILE A 247 24.02 -10.73 -20.55
CA ILE A 247 24.10 -11.96 -21.35
C ILE A 247 24.45 -13.16 -20.45
N TYR A 248 25.39 -12.98 -19.51
CA TYR A 248 25.80 -14.03 -18.59
C TYR A 248 24.79 -14.32 -17.48
N THR A 249 23.97 -13.36 -17.06
CA THR A 249 22.90 -13.63 -16.08
C THR A 249 21.65 -14.25 -16.70
N ALA A 250 21.46 -14.17 -18.01
CA ALA A 250 20.32 -14.75 -18.70
C ALA A 250 20.36 -16.29 -18.73
N GLU A 251 19.46 -16.96 -17.99
CA GLU A 251 19.39 -18.43 -17.86
C GLU A 251 19.20 -19.16 -19.19
N TRP A 252 18.52 -18.53 -20.16
CA TRP A 252 18.29 -19.09 -21.49
C TRP A 252 19.51 -18.98 -22.41
N SER A 253 20.50 -18.15 -22.08
CA SER A 253 21.67 -17.96 -22.91
C SER A 253 22.61 -19.17 -22.81
N PRO A 254 23.16 -19.70 -23.92
CA PRO A 254 24.22 -20.71 -23.85
C PRO A 254 25.49 -20.21 -23.15
N LEU A 255 25.62 -18.89 -23.00
CA LEU A 255 26.71 -18.23 -22.31
C LEU A 255 26.49 -18.09 -20.79
N HIS A 256 25.34 -18.53 -20.26
CA HIS A 256 24.94 -18.32 -18.87
C HIS A 256 26.04 -18.67 -17.86
N SER A 257 26.39 -17.70 -17.02
CA SER A 257 27.37 -17.78 -15.95
C SER A 257 27.04 -16.74 -14.87
N PRO A 258 26.20 -17.08 -13.87
CA PRO A 258 25.72 -16.12 -12.87
C PRO A 258 26.83 -15.38 -12.12
N ALA A 259 27.91 -16.10 -11.75
CA ALA A 259 29.04 -15.52 -11.02
C ALA A 259 29.80 -14.50 -11.86
N GLU A 260 30.03 -14.79 -13.15
CA GLU A 260 30.71 -13.88 -14.07
C GLU A 260 29.80 -12.70 -14.45
N GLY A 261 28.50 -12.96 -14.64
CA GLY A 261 27.50 -11.93 -14.86
C GLY A 261 27.44 -10.92 -13.72
N LEU A 262 27.33 -11.39 -12.47
CA LEU A 262 27.38 -10.55 -11.28
C LEU A 262 28.67 -9.71 -11.22
N ARG A 263 29.82 -10.33 -11.50
CA ARG A 263 31.12 -9.63 -11.51
C ARG A 263 31.14 -8.48 -12.51
N LEU A 264 30.65 -8.70 -13.73
CA LEU A 264 30.63 -7.69 -14.80
C LEU A 264 29.60 -6.58 -14.53
N LEU A 265 28.42 -6.93 -14.03
CA LEU A 265 27.39 -5.95 -13.65
C LEU A 265 27.89 -5.05 -12.51
N GLY A 266 28.57 -5.62 -11.51
CA GLY A 266 29.20 -4.86 -10.43
C GLY A 266 30.25 -3.87 -10.95
N ILE A 267 31.16 -4.33 -11.83
CA ILE A 267 32.16 -3.46 -12.47
C ILE A 267 31.49 -2.32 -13.25
N ALA A 268 30.46 -2.63 -14.02
CA ALA A 268 29.74 -1.62 -14.81
C ALA A 268 29.04 -0.58 -13.91
N CYS A 269 28.37 -1.03 -12.85
CA CYS A 269 27.74 -0.15 -11.86
C CYS A 269 28.79 0.79 -11.21
N GLU A 270 29.89 0.23 -10.71
CA GLU A 270 30.98 1.00 -10.09
C GLU A 270 31.70 1.91 -11.10
N GLY A 271 31.68 1.56 -12.37
CA GLY A 271 32.23 2.32 -13.49
C GLY A 271 31.32 3.43 -14.03
N GLY A 272 30.12 3.61 -13.48
CA GLY A 272 29.22 4.72 -13.81
C GLY A 272 27.98 4.36 -14.64
N GLU A 273 27.76 3.09 -14.98
CA GLU A 273 26.51 2.62 -15.61
C GLU A 273 25.45 2.42 -14.53
N SER A 274 24.85 3.52 -14.07
CA SER A 274 23.96 3.50 -12.90
C SER A 274 22.71 2.62 -13.07
N GLU A 275 22.23 2.43 -14.29
CA GLU A 275 21.03 1.60 -14.57
C GLU A 275 21.23 0.12 -14.24
N VAL A 276 22.48 -0.38 -14.23
CA VAL A 276 22.76 -1.80 -13.94
C VAL A 276 23.08 -2.08 -12.48
N CYS A 277 23.14 -1.04 -11.65
CA CYS A 277 23.39 -1.18 -10.22
C CYS A 277 22.32 -2.01 -9.52
N ARG A 278 21.06 -1.85 -9.92
CA ARG A 278 19.96 -2.69 -9.43
C ARG A 278 20.15 -4.16 -9.81
N ASP A 279 20.48 -4.44 -11.07
CA ASP A 279 20.68 -5.81 -11.55
C ASP A 279 21.82 -6.49 -10.78
N ALA A 280 22.93 -5.78 -10.58
CA ALA A 280 24.03 -6.24 -9.75
C ALA A 280 23.58 -6.54 -8.31
N ALA A 281 22.86 -5.60 -7.68
CA ALA A 281 22.38 -5.73 -6.30
C ALA A 281 21.42 -6.92 -6.11
N LEU A 282 20.46 -7.08 -7.01
CA LEU A 282 19.52 -8.22 -6.99
C LEU A 282 20.26 -9.55 -7.16
N MET A 283 21.23 -9.61 -8.07
CA MET A 283 22.04 -10.82 -8.27
C MET A 283 22.92 -11.13 -7.06
N ALA A 284 23.47 -10.12 -6.38
CA ALA A 284 24.23 -10.36 -5.14
C ALA A 284 23.35 -10.96 -4.04
N LEU A 285 22.10 -10.51 -3.90
CA LEU A 285 21.17 -10.96 -2.86
C LEU A 285 20.70 -12.42 -3.02
N ILE A 286 21.07 -13.11 -4.10
CA ILE A 286 20.94 -14.57 -4.21
C ILE A 286 21.79 -15.26 -3.13
N ASP A 287 22.95 -14.69 -2.80
CA ASP A 287 23.77 -15.11 -1.67
C ASP A 287 23.22 -14.46 -0.37
N PRO A 288 22.78 -15.24 0.62
CA PRO A 288 22.25 -14.72 1.88
C PRO A 288 23.34 -14.17 2.84
N SER A 289 24.59 -14.09 2.41
CA SER A 289 25.71 -13.62 3.23
C SER A 289 25.62 -12.13 3.58
N PRO A 290 26.05 -11.74 4.80
CA PRO A 290 26.29 -10.35 5.19
C PRO A 290 27.07 -9.53 4.15
N GLU A 291 28.09 -10.13 3.56
CA GLU A 291 28.96 -9.49 2.59
C GLU A 291 28.24 -9.20 1.26
N ALA A 292 27.36 -10.11 0.84
CA ALA A 292 26.52 -9.90 -0.33
C ALA A 292 25.48 -8.80 -0.10
N ALA A 293 24.84 -8.77 1.07
CA ALA A 293 23.92 -7.72 1.45
C ALA A 293 24.61 -6.33 1.46
N ALA A 294 25.80 -6.23 2.04
CA ALA A 294 26.59 -4.99 2.06
C ALA A 294 26.96 -4.50 0.65
N ARG A 295 27.34 -5.42 -0.25
CA ARG A 295 27.59 -5.07 -1.67
C ARG A 295 26.33 -4.59 -2.38
N ALA A 296 25.19 -5.25 -2.16
CA ALA A 296 23.92 -4.85 -2.74
C ALA A 296 23.52 -3.44 -2.29
N GLU A 297 23.65 -3.12 -1.00
CA GLU A 297 23.42 -1.77 -0.47
C GLU A 297 24.34 -0.72 -1.09
N GLN A 298 25.62 -1.04 -1.28
CA GLN A 298 26.56 -0.15 -1.95
C GLN A 298 26.11 0.16 -3.38
N TRP A 299 25.70 -0.85 -4.15
CA TRP A 299 25.25 -0.64 -5.53
C TRP A 299 23.91 0.11 -5.60
N TYR A 300 22.94 -0.19 -4.72
CA TYR A 300 21.73 0.63 -4.61
C TYR A 300 22.06 2.09 -4.26
N ALA A 301 23.07 2.33 -3.41
CA ALA A 301 23.52 3.68 -3.10
C ALA A 301 24.13 4.39 -4.31
N ILE A 302 24.89 3.69 -5.16
CA ILE A 302 25.41 4.26 -6.42
C ILE A 302 24.27 4.64 -7.36
N GLY A 303 23.32 3.72 -7.59
CA GLY A 303 22.15 3.97 -8.42
C GLY A 303 21.31 5.13 -7.90
N CYS A 304 21.04 5.16 -6.59
CA CYS A 304 20.32 6.25 -5.93
C CYS A 304 21.03 7.61 -6.08
N ASN A 305 22.34 7.67 -5.83
CA ASN A 305 23.14 8.90 -5.98
C ASN A 305 23.19 9.38 -7.44
N SER A 306 22.94 8.48 -8.39
CA SER A 306 22.86 8.79 -9.83
C SER A 306 21.45 9.20 -10.27
N GLY A 307 20.48 9.27 -9.34
CA GLY A 307 19.11 9.71 -9.60
C GLY A 307 18.12 8.59 -9.95
N ILE A 308 18.50 7.32 -9.81
CA ILE A 308 17.59 6.19 -10.03
C ILE A 308 16.66 6.04 -8.81
N GLU A 309 15.45 6.57 -8.92
CA GLU A 309 14.48 6.68 -7.81
C GLU A 309 14.19 5.33 -7.14
N GLY A 310 13.93 4.28 -7.91
CA GLY A 310 13.63 2.98 -7.32
C GLY A 310 14.81 2.39 -6.53
N ASP A 311 16.06 2.77 -6.82
CA ASP A 311 17.22 2.34 -6.04
C ASP A 311 17.29 3.08 -4.71
N CYS A 312 16.90 4.37 -4.68
CA CYS A 312 16.72 5.13 -3.45
C CYS A 312 15.63 4.53 -2.56
N VAL A 313 14.49 4.15 -3.15
CA VAL A 313 13.38 3.52 -2.42
C VAL A 313 13.82 2.17 -1.85
N THR A 314 14.43 1.30 -2.67
CA THR A 314 14.90 -0.02 -2.21
C THR A 314 15.97 0.12 -1.13
N LEU A 315 16.93 1.03 -1.29
CA LEU A 315 17.93 1.32 -0.27
C LEU A 315 17.28 1.82 1.03
N GLY A 316 16.36 2.78 0.92
CA GLY A 316 15.62 3.33 2.06
C GLY A 316 14.88 2.25 2.84
N LEU A 317 14.14 1.38 2.14
CA LEU A 317 13.42 0.27 2.75
C LEU A 317 14.39 -0.70 3.43
N ARG A 318 15.48 -1.11 2.77
CA ARG A 318 16.48 -2.02 3.35
C ARG A 318 17.10 -1.45 4.63
N LEU A 319 17.49 -0.18 4.62
CA LEU A 319 18.04 0.51 5.80
C LEU A 319 17.03 0.63 6.95
N THR A 320 15.72 0.57 6.67
CA THR A 320 14.67 0.64 7.71
C THR A 320 14.12 -0.72 8.17
N ASP A 321 14.03 -1.72 7.26
CA ASP A 321 13.30 -2.97 7.48
C ASP A 321 14.20 -4.16 7.82
N GLU A 322 15.47 -4.14 7.39
CA GLU A 322 16.33 -5.32 7.53
C GLU A 322 17.09 -5.34 8.86
N ASN A 323 16.83 -6.39 9.65
CA ASN A 323 17.49 -6.70 10.91
C ASN A 323 18.97 -7.13 10.76
N ARG A 324 19.63 -6.81 9.63
CA ARG A 324 21.02 -7.16 9.36
C ARG A 324 21.70 -6.06 8.53
N LEU A 325 22.50 -5.26 9.24
CA LEU A 325 23.68 -4.53 8.76
C LEU A 325 23.48 -3.14 8.09
N SER A 326 22.94 -2.17 8.83
CA SER A 326 23.69 -0.94 9.18
C SER A 326 22.89 -0.03 10.13
N GLU A 327 23.61 0.70 10.99
CA GLU A 327 23.12 1.59 12.05
C GLU A 327 22.50 2.92 11.55
N ASP A 328 21.95 2.98 10.33
CA ASP A 328 21.55 4.25 9.71
C ASP A 328 20.11 4.29 9.19
N ARG A 329 19.17 3.94 10.08
CA ARG A 329 17.72 4.14 9.85
C ARG A 329 17.38 5.59 9.54
N ALA A 330 18.13 6.55 10.10
CA ALA A 330 17.96 7.97 9.83
C ALA A 330 18.15 8.28 8.34
N ARG A 331 19.22 7.76 7.73
CA ARG A 331 19.42 7.83 6.27
C ARG A 331 18.35 7.07 5.50
N GLY A 332 17.96 5.89 5.98
CA GLY A 332 16.88 5.10 5.36
C GLY A 332 15.59 5.91 5.25
N TYR A 333 15.12 6.46 6.36
CA TYR A 333 13.95 7.33 6.39
C TYR A 333 14.12 8.61 5.57
N ALA A 334 15.29 9.23 5.57
CA ALA A 334 15.54 10.42 4.74
C ALA A 334 15.32 10.14 3.24
N LEU A 335 15.78 8.97 2.75
CA LEU A 335 15.54 8.54 1.37
C LEU A 335 14.05 8.30 1.10
N LEU A 336 13.35 7.67 2.05
CA LEU A 336 11.92 7.39 1.89
C LEU A 336 11.06 8.66 1.93
N VAL A 337 11.44 9.65 2.74
CA VAL A 337 10.76 10.96 2.79
C VAL A 337 10.97 11.73 1.48
N ASP A 338 12.20 11.79 0.96
CA ASP A 338 12.47 12.45 -0.33
C ASP A 338 11.67 11.80 -1.47
N ALA A 339 11.63 10.46 -1.50
CA ALA A 339 10.83 9.70 -2.46
C ALA A 339 9.30 9.96 -2.30
N CYS A 340 8.83 10.07 -1.06
CA CYS A 340 7.44 10.47 -0.77
C CYS A 340 7.14 11.88 -1.32
N GLU A 341 8.00 12.86 -1.04
CA GLU A 341 7.83 14.27 -1.46
C GLU A 341 7.89 14.44 -2.99
N ARG A 342 8.56 13.54 -3.70
CA ARG A 342 8.62 13.51 -5.18
C ARG A 342 7.39 12.91 -5.86
N GLY A 343 6.42 12.42 -5.08
CA GLY A 343 5.12 11.98 -5.62
C GLY A 343 4.92 10.46 -5.65
N LEU A 344 5.54 9.71 -4.74
CA LEU A 344 5.21 8.30 -4.49
C LEU A 344 4.21 8.16 -3.32
N PRO A 345 2.89 8.32 -3.54
CA PRO A 345 1.91 8.43 -2.47
C PRO A 345 1.81 7.20 -1.57
N ARG A 346 2.02 5.99 -2.12
CA ARG A 346 2.00 4.74 -1.34
C ARG A 346 3.11 4.71 -0.28
N LEU A 347 4.27 5.29 -0.59
CA LEU A 347 5.38 5.33 0.36
C LEU A 347 5.10 6.31 1.49
N CYS A 348 4.46 7.43 1.17
CA CYS A 348 4.02 8.37 2.18
C CYS A 348 2.98 7.76 3.15
N ASP A 349 2.04 6.97 2.65
CA ASP A 349 1.04 6.27 3.48
C ASP A 349 1.70 5.27 4.44
N GLU A 350 2.74 4.58 3.95
CA GLU A 350 3.57 3.69 4.76
C GLU A 350 4.33 4.46 5.85
N LEU A 351 4.93 5.61 5.53
CA LEU A 351 5.62 6.46 6.50
C LEU A 351 4.68 6.96 7.62
N TYR A 352 3.43 7.30 7.31
CA TYR A 352 2.45 7.69 8.34
C TYR A 352 2.10 6.53 9.28
N LYS A 353 2.07 5.29 8.80
CA LYS A 353 1.87 4.12 9.65
C LYS A 353 3.12 3.84 10.49
N ARG A 354 4.31 3.98 9.89
CA ARG A 354 5.60 3.78 10.56
C ARG A 354 5.84 4.74 11.72
N ALA A 355 5.33 5.96 11.65
CA ALA A 355 5.35 6.89 12.78
C ALA A 355 4.69 6.32 14.07
N GLY A 356 3.85 5.28 13.95
CA GLY A 356 3.25 4.56 15.07
C GLY A 356 3.93 3.23 15.43
N SER A 357 4.83 2.70 14.59
CA SER A 357 5.50 1.42 14.82
C SER A 357 7.01 1.53 15.06
N ASP A 358 7.65 2.58 14.56
CA ASP A 358 9.08 2.84 14.70
C ASP A 358 9.31 4.23 15.31
N PRO A 359 9.87 4.33 16.53
CA PRO A 359 10.20 5.60 17.17
C PRO A 359 11.18 6.48 16.40
N GLU A 360 11.94 5.91 15.45
CA GLU A 360 12.86 6.65 14.58
C GLU A 360 12.22 7.11 13.27
N ALA A 361 11.00 6.65 12.96
CA ALA A 361 10.28 7.10 11.80
C ALA A 361 9.94 8.59 11.91
N PRO A 362 10.13 9.37 10.83
CA PRO A 362 9.86 10.79 10.84
C PRO A 362 8.35 11.05 10.97
N LEU A 363 7.97 11.95 11.88
CA LEU A 363 6.60 12.41 11.99
C LEU A 363 6.30 13.39 10.85
N LEU A 364 5.70 12.90 9.77
CA LEU A 364 5.30 13.70 8.61
C LEU A 364 4.16 14.69 8.93
N ALA A 365 4.07 15.78 8.16
CA ALA A 365 2.94 16.70 8.20
C ALA A 365 1.79 16.14 7.36
N ALA A 366 0.57 16.26 7.88
CA ALA A 366 -0.61 15.98 7.08
C ALA A 366 -0.70 16.95 5.89
N ASP A 367 -0.92 16.38 4.72
CA ASP A 367 -1.07 17.08 3.45
C ASP A 367 -2.51 16.95 2.91
N ASP A 368 -2.67 17.26 1.63
CA ASP A 368 -3.95 17.27 0.92
C ASP A 368 -4.63 15.90 0.81
N ARG A 369 -3.90 14.81 1.06
CA ARG A 369 -4.46 13.44 1.16
C ARG A 369 -5.42 13.29 2.32
N PHE A 370 -5.28 14.12 3.35
CA PHE A 370 -6.22 14.20 4.48
C PHE A 370 -7.20 15.36 4.36
N GLY A 371 -7.56 15.74 3.13
CA GLY A 371 -8.54 16.77 2.83
C GLY A 371 -9.91 16.55 3.51
N PRO A 372 -10.84 17.51 3.35
CA PRO A 372 -12.11 17.50 4.06
C PRO A 372 -12.84 16.17 3.80
N PRO A 373 -13.38 15.50 4.84
CA PRO A 373 -14.22 14.34 4.64
C PRO A 373 -15.34 14.71 3.67
N THR A 374 -15.46 13.97 2.57
CA THR A 374 -16.57 14.13 1.63
C THR A 374 -17.86 13.87 2.41
N GLU A 375 -18.67 14.90 2.63
CA GLU A 375 -19.99 14.71 3.21
C GLU A 375 -20.79 13.73 2.35
N PRO A 376 -21.59 12.83 2.94
CA PRO A 376 -22.58 12.10 2.16
C PRO A 376 -23.65 13.11 1.74
N THR A 377 -23.56 13.60 0.51
CA THR A 377 -24.67 14.31 -0.14
C THR A 377 -25.64 13.35 -0.83
N ASP A 378 -25.35 12.04 -0.82
CA ASP A 378 -26.13 11.02 -1.52
C ASP A 378 -26.32 9.76 -0.64
N PRO A 379 -27.57 9.40 -0.30
CA PRO A 379 -27.90 8.14 0.36
C PRO A 379 -27.36 6.88 -0.35
N ALA A 380 -27.17 6.92 -1.67
CA ALA A 380 -26.59 5.82 -2.44
C ALA A 380 -25.07 5.67 -2.19
N GLU A 381 -24.37 6.77 -1.98
CA GLU A 381 -22.95 6.79 -1.66
C GLU A 381 -22.70 6.37 -0.20
N GLU A 382 -23.61 6.75 0.71
CA GLU A 382 -23.61 6.26 2.10
C GLU A 382 -23.87 4.75 2.14
N ALA A 383 -24.82 4.24 1.35
CA ALA A 383 -25.05 2.80 1.21
C ALA A 383 -23.84 2.07 0.61
N ARG A 384 -23.15 2.66 -0.37
CA ARG A 384 -21.92 2.10 -0.95
C ARG A 384 -20.77 2.05 0.05
N ARG A 385 -20.59 3.10 0.86
CA ARG A 385 -19.52 3.18 1.87
C ARG A 385 -19.79 2.32 3.09
N VAL A 386 -21.06 2.19 3.50
CA VAL A 386 -21.47 1.19 4.48
C VAL A 386 -21.22 -0.21 3.93
N ALA A 387 -21.50 -0.47 2.64
CA ALA A 387 -21.17 -1.75 2.03
C ALA A 387 -19.65 -2.02 1.95
N GLU A 388 -18.82 -1.02 1.63
CA GLU A 388 -17.35 -1.14 1.64
C GLU A 388 -16.79 -1.35 3.06
N SER A 389 -17.30 -0.60 4.05
CA SER A 389 -16.93 -0.77 5.46
C SER A 389 -17.36 -2.13 5.99
N LEU A 390 -18.55 -2.60 5.62
CA LEU A 390 -19.06 -3.93 5.97
C LEU A 390 -18.32 -5.03 5.21
N ALA A 391 -17.78 -4.78 4.01
CA ALA A 391 -16.94 -5.74 3.29
C ALA A 391 -15.57 -5.90 3.98
N ILE A 392 -14.96 -4.79 4.40
CA ILE A 392 -13.71 -4.78 5.18
C ILE A 392 -13.94 -5.35 6.59
N GLU A 393 -15.08 -5.07 7.21
CA GLU A 393 -15.48 -5.67 8.48
C GLU A 393 -15.84 -7.15 8.33
N ALA A 394 -16.47 -7.60 7.23
CA ALA A 394 -16.77 -9.01 6.97
C ALA A 394 -15.51 -9.85 6.70
N GLU A 395 -14.47 -9.23 6.13
CA GLU A 395 -13.15 -9.83 5.99
C GLU A 395 -12.45 -10.00 7.36
N ASN A 396 -12.73 -9.10 8.31
CA ASN A 396 -12.17 -9.10 9.68
C ASN A 396 -13.07 -9.76 10.75
N ALA A 397 -14.36 -9.96 10.48
CA ALA A 397 -15.37 -10.49 11.39
C ALA A 397 -15.62 -11.96 11.11
N ARG A 398 -14.67 -12.80 11.51
CA ARG A 398 -14.90 -14.23 11.75
C ARG A 398 -15.41 -14.53 13.16
N PHE A 399 -15.98 -13.55 13.86
CA PHE A 399 -16.74 -13.71 15.11
C PHE A 399 -17.81 -12.61 15.23
N ASP A 400 -19.07 -13.03 15.35
CA ASP A 400 -20.32 -12.25 15.33
C ASP A 400 -20.72 -11.69 16.72
N PRO A 401 -21.53 -10.60 16.79
CA PRO A 401 -22.78 -10.70 17.57
C PRO A 401 -23.99 -9.89 17.00
N CYS A 402 -24.93 -10.54 16.31
CA CYS A 402 -26.37 -10.16 16.29
C CYS A 402 -27.30 -11.39 16.32
N ARG A 403 -28.51 -11.26 16.90
CA ARG A 403 -29.52 -12.35 16.93
C ARG A 403 -30.65 -12.10 15.93
N TYR A 404 -31.02 -13.15 15.20
CA TYR A 404 -32.08 -13.16 14.20
C TYR A 404 -33.30 -13.95 14.67
N SER A 405 -34.51 -13.48 14.36
CA SER A 405 -35.72 -14.30 14.44
C SER A 405 -36.48 -14.23 13.11
N SER A 406 -37.05 -15.36 12.66
CA SER A 406 -37.76 -15.45 11.40
C SER A 406 -39.25 -15.73 11.62
N VAL A 407 -40.12 -14.99 10.94
CA VAL A 407 -41.56 -15.28 10.86
C VAL A 407 -41.95 -15.46 9.40
N ASN A 408 -42.72 -16.50 9.11
CA ASN A 408 -43.11 -16.84 7.74
C ASN A 408 -44.57 -16.40 7.50
N PHE A 409 -44.79 -15.52 6.52
CA PHE A 409 -46.13 -15.03 6.17
C PHE A 409 -46.33 -15.02 4.66
N ARG A 410 -47.38 -15.73 4.21
CA ARG A 410 -47.73 -15.90 2.78
C ARG A 410 -46.58 -16.42 1.90
N GLY A 411 -45.80 -17.36 2.43
CA GLY A 411 -44.74 -18.04 1.69
C GLY A 411 -43.47 -17.22 1.49
N ALA A 412 -43.38 -16.02 2.07
CA ALA A 412 -42.16 -15.25 2.18
C ALA A 412 -41.67 -15.29 3.64
N VAL A 413 -40.39 -15.63 3.81
CA VAL A 413 -39.70 -15.58 5.10
C VAL A 413 -39.32 -14.14 5.37
N TYR A 414 -39.87 -13.57 6.44
CA TYR A 414 -39.45 -12.27 6.95
C TYR A 414 -38.44 -12.50 8.07
N LEU A 415 -37.23 -12.01 7.86
CA LEU A 415 -36.17 -11.98 8.86
C LEU A 415 -36.29 -10.67 9.64
N ASP A 416 -36.54 -10.79 10.94
CA ASP A 416 -36.42 -9.66 11.86
C ASP A 416 -35.05 -9.72 12.54
N THR A 417 -34.29 -8.65 12.35
CA THR A 417 -32.92 -8.51 12.85
C THR A 417 -32.94 -7.50 13.99
N LEU A 418 -32.73 -7.98 15.22
CA LEU A 418 -32.56 -7.11 16.39
C LEU A 418 -31.05 -6.89 16.61
N CYS A 419 -30.53 -5.84 15.98
CA CYS A 419 -29.29 -5.19 16.36
C CYS A 419 -29.65 -3.83 16.97
N ASP A 420 -29.15 -3.53 18.17
CA ASP A 420 -29.42 -2.26 18.86
C ASP A 420 -28.83 -1.06 18.07
N PRO A 421 -29.46 0.14 18.13
CA PRO A 421 -29.24 1.20 17.15
C PRO A 421 -27.96 2.03 17.39
N VAL A 422 -27.37 2.47 16.26
CA VAL A 422 -26.26 3.43 16.11
C VAL A 422 -26.44 4.66 17.02
N ARG A 423 -25.50 4.88 17.96
CA ARG A 423 -25.44 6.11 18.75
C ARG A 423 -24.33 7.03 18.25
N ARG A 424 -24.66 8.32 18.10
CA ARG A 424 -23.95 9.35 17.32
C ARG A 424 -23.15 10.30 18.21
N ILE A 425 -21.94 10.83 17.91
CA ILE A 425 -21.60 12.23 18.37
C ILE A 425 -22.83 13.04 17.99
N SER A 426 -23.49 13.80 18.88
CA SER A 426 -24.88 14.23 18.64
C SER A 426 -25.07 14.71 17.20
N ARG A 427 -25.66 13.83 16.36
CA ARG A 427 -25.87 14.00 14.91
C ARG A 427 -24.66 13.99 13.94
N GLY A 428 -23.39 13.94 14.37
CA GLY A 428 -22.19 13.89 13.51
C GLY A 428 -21.88 12.53 12.84
N TYR A 429 -20.94 12.53 11.89
CA TYR A 429 -20.57 11.36 11.06
C TYR A 429 -19.36 10.60 11.62
N GLN A 430 -19.23 9.32 11.27
CA GLN A 430 -18.08 8.47 11.61
C GLN A 430 -16.95 8.67 10.58
N LEU A 431 -15.71 8.78 11.05
CA LEU A 431 -14.54 8.86 10.16
C LEU A 431 -14.10 7.47 9.72
N ARG A 432 -13.27 7.39 8.68
CA ARG A 432 -12.50 6.19 8.35
C ARG A 432 -11.29 6.07 9.29
N PRO A 433 -10.82 4.85 9.60
CA PRO A 433 -9.56 4.65 10.32
C PRO A 433 -8.41 5.41 9.63
N GLY A 434 -7.62 6.14 10.41
CA GLY A 434 -6.48 6.94 9.91
C GLY A 434 -6.84 8.23 9.14
N GLN A 435 -8.12 8.60 9.01
CA GLN A 435 -8.53 9.79 8.23
C GLN A 435 -8.17 11.14 8.90
N ALA A 436 -8.01 11.16 10.22
CA ALA A 436 -7.55 12.34 10.97
C ALA A 436 -6.33 11.96 11.83
N PRO A 437 -5.16 11.72 11.22
CA PRO A 437 -3.98 11.13 11.87
C PRO A 437 -3.33 12.03 12.94
N TRP A 438 -3.71 13.32 12.99
CA TRP A 438 -3.27 14.27 14.01
C TRP A 438 -4.12 14.25 15.28
N GLN A 439 -5.25 13.55 15.29
CA GLN A 439 -6.15 13.54 16.43
C GLN A 439 -5.45 12.87 17.63
N ALA A 440 -5.28 13.64 18.70
CA ALA A 440 -4.73 13.14 19.95
C ALA A 440 -5.84 12.87 20.96
N LEU A 441 -5.71 11.79 21.71
CA LEU A 441 -6.58 11.43 22.81
C LEU A 441 -5.84 11.62 24.12
N LEU A 442 -6.36 12.49 24.99
CA LEU A 442 -5.96 12.51 26.38
C LEU A 442 -6.71 11.39 27.12
N TRP A 443 -5.95 10.44 27.65
CA TRP A 443 -6.46 9.18 28.17
C TRP A 443 -6.20 9.05 29.68
N ARG A 444 -7.24 8.69 30.44
CA ARG A 444 -7.15 8.46 31.89
C ARG A 444 -6.51 7.09 32.20
N PRO A 445 -5.81 6.94 33.34
CA PRO A 445 -5.47 5.62 33.88
C PRO A 445 -6.73 4.77 34.11
N ALA A 446 -6.57 3.45 34.18
CA ALA A 446 -7.68 2.53 34.44
C ALA A 446 -8.29 2.70 35.84
N GLN A 447 -7.51 3.19 36.79
CA GLN A 447 -7.96 3.45 38.16
C GLN A 447 -7.66 4.90 38.54
N MET A 448 -8.64 5.57 39.15
CA MET A 448 -8.53 6.97 39.54
C MET A 448 -9.42 7.23 40.76
N GLY A 449 -8.89 7.92 41.77
CA GLY A 449 -9.66 8.23 42.99
C GLY A 449 -10.20 6.99 43.72
N GLY A 450 -9.56 5.83 43.57
CA GLY A 450 -10.00 4.54 44.12
C GLY A 450 -11.09 3.82 43.32
N GLN A 451 -11.56 4.39 42.19
CA GLN A 451 -12.55 3.78 41.30
C GLN A 451 -11.89 3.23 40.03
N ASN A 452 -12.40 2.11 39.53
CA ASN A 452 -12.05 1.58 38.21
C ASN A 452 -12.90 2.28 37.15
N LEU A 453 -12.26 2.85 36.14
CA LEU A 453 -12.91 3.54 35.04
C LEU A 453 -13.16 2.55 33.88
N ALA A 454 -14.40 2.50 33.40
CA ALA A 454 -14.73 1.79 32.15
C ALA A 454 -14.03 2.46 30.95
N PRO A 455 -13.79 1.74 29.83
CA PRO A 455 -13.08 2.27 28.66
C PRO A 455 -13.58 3.64 28.19
N GLY A 456 -14.88 3.82 27.96
CA GLY A 456 -15.44 5.12 27.56
C GLY A 456 -15.21 6.23 28.59
N GLN A 457 -15.18 5.91 29.89
CA GLN A 457 -14.91 6.90 30.96
C GLN A 457 -13.45 7.36 31.00
N ARG A 458 -12.56 6.64 30.31
CA ARG A 458 -11.14 7.00 30.22
C ARG A 458 -10.86 8.03 29.11
N VAL A 459 -11.82 8.32 28.23
CA VAL A 459 -11.76 9.48 27.32
C VAL A 459 -11.85 10.75 28.16
N ALA A 460 -10.73 11.47 28.30
CA ALA A 460 -10.70 12.71 29.08
C ALA A 460 -11.01 13.93 28.21
N CYS A 461 -10.24 14.10 27.15
CA CYS A 461 -10.29 15.22 26.22
C CYS A 461 -9.64 14.81 24.89
N GLY A 462 -9.88 15.61 23.85
CA GLY A 462 -9.15 15.58 22.61
C GLY A 462 -7.91 16.49 22.62
N GLY A 463 -7.18 16.44 21.51
CA GLY A 463 -6.00 17.24 21.25
C GLY A 463 -5.60 17.16 19.77
N SER A 464 -4.58 17.91 19.40
CA SER A 464 -4.00 17.89 18.07
C SER A 464 -2.49 17.74 18.16
N LEU A 465 -1.94 16.73 17.49
CA LEU A 465 -0.50 16.57 17.32
C LEU A 465 0.00 17.65 16.37
N ILE A 466 0.73 18.63 16.90
CA ILE A 466 1.19 19.81 16.12
C ILE A 466 2.67 19.76 15.80
N ALA A 467 3.45 18.98 16.55
CA ALA A 467 4.86 18.71 16.33
C ALA A 467 5.26 17.44 17.08
N GLU A 468 6.46 16.92 16.79
CA GLU A 468 7.00 15.76 17.49
C GLU A 468 7.09 16.02 19.00
N GLY A 469 6.44 15.17 19.79
CA GLY A 469 6.35 15.31 21.25
C GLY A 469 5.46 16.46 21.74
N TRP A 470 4.68 17.13 20.88
CA TRP A 470 3.80 18.25 21.27
C TRP A 470 2.35 18.08 20.82
N VAL A 471 1.43 18.12 21.79
CA VAL A 471 -0.02 18.16 21.56
C VAL A 471 -0.59 19.51 21.98
N LEU A 472 -1.41 20.11 21.13
CA LEU A 472 -2.26 21.25 21.43
C LEU A 472 -3.60 20.75 22.01
N THR A 473 -4.05 21.33 23.12
CA THR A 473 -5.33 20.96 23.77
C THR A 473 -5.91 22.17 24.52
N ALA A 474 -7.02 21.99 25.23
CA ALA A 474 -7.63 23.03 26.05
C ALA A 474 -6.97 23.12 27.44
N ALA A 475 -6.92 24.30 28.04
CA ALA A 475 -6.31 24.50 29.36
C ALA A 475 -7.09 23.81 30.48
N HIS A 476 -8.42 23.76 30.37
CA HIS A 476 -9.22 23.03 31.34
C HIS A 476 -9.01 21.51 31.29
N CYS A 477 -8.48 20.97 30.19
CA CYS A 477 -8.20 19.54 30.05
C CYS A 477 -6.95 19.12 30.83
N ILE A 478 -6.06 20.07 31.19
CA ILE A 478 -4.81 19.75 31.90
C ILE A 478 -4.95 19.64 33.42
N THR A 479 -6.18 19.68 33.91
CA THR A 479 -6.57 19.45 35.29
C THR A 479 -7.76 18.51 35.32
N ASP A 480 -7.73 17.51 36.18
CA ASP A 480 -8.84 16.59 36.35
C ASP A 480 -10.01 17.22 37.14
N LYS A 481 -11.16 16.55 37.17
CA LYS A 481 -12.37 17.00 37.89
C LYS A 481 -12.13 17.23 39.39
N ASP A 482 -11.17 16.51 39.97
CA ASP A 482 -10.77 16.65 41.38
C ASP A 482 -9.71 17.76 41.59
N GLY A 483 -9.39 18.56 40.56
CA GLY A 483 -8.42 19.65 40.61
C GLY A 483 -6.94 19.22 40.58
N LYS A 484 -6.67 17.91 40.39
CA LYS A 484 -5.30 17.38 40.30
C LYS A 484 -4.73 17.57 38.90
N SER A 485 -3.42 17.83 38.82
CA SER A 485 -2.71 17.93 37.55
C SER A 485 -2.70 16.57 36.82
N LEU A 486 -2.70 16.61 35.48
CA LEU A 486 -2.45 15.41 34.67
C LEU A 486 -1.04 14.82 34.88
N ILE A 487 -0.09 15.65 35.30
CA ILE A 487 1.30 15.21 35.50
C ILE A 487 1.37 14.31 36.73
N GLY A 488 1.90 13.09 36.56
CA GLY A 488 2.06 12.11 37.65
C GLY A 488 0.78 11.39 38.05
N SER A 489 -0.37 11.66 37.42
CA SER A 489 -1.64 10.97 37.68
C SER A 489 -1.92 9.79 36.73
N GLY A 490 -0.91 9.34 35.98
CA GLY A 490 -1.02 8.19 35.06
C GLY A 490 -1.76 8.47 33.75
N HIS A 491 -2.05 9.75 33.45
CA HIS A 491 -2.61 10.17 32.17
C HIS A 491 -1.60 9.98 31.04
N ARG A 492 -2.12 9.64 29.86
CA ARG A 492 -1.31 9.42 28.65
C ARG A 492 -1.89 10.16 27.45
N ILE A 493 -1.03 10.45 26.49
CA ILE A 493 -1.44 10.87 25.15
C ILE A 493 -1.50 9.63 24.27
N ARG A 494 -2.64 9.35 23.63
CA ARG A 494 -2.75 8.30 22.61
C ARG A 494 -2.85 8.92 21.21
N LEU A 495 -2.10 8.37 20.27
CA LEU A 495 -2.08 8.77 18.85
C LEU A 495 -2.35 7.53 17.97
N GLY A 496 -2.85 7.72 16.75
CA GLY A 496 -3.16 6.60 15.84
C GLY A 496 -4.34 5.74 16.29
N VAL A 497 -5.21 6.29 17.13
CA VAL A 497 -6.41 5.62 17.65
C VAL A 497 -7.59 5.91 16.74
N TYR A 498 -8.37 4.89 16.39
CA TYR A 498 -9.68 5.05 15.78
C TYR A 498 -10.77 4.67 16.77
N ASN A 499 -10.66 3.48 17.38
CA ASN A 499 -11.50 3.02 18.48
C ASN A 499 -10.76 3.09 19.82
N PRO A 500 -11.14 4.00 20.74
CA PRO A 500 -10.45 4.17 22.02
C PRO A 500 -10.67 3.00 23.00
N GLN A 501 -11.70 2.17 22.75
CA GLN A 501 -11.97 0.97 23.53
C GLN A 501 -11.18 -0.25 23.05
N ALA A 502 -10.66 -0.22 21.83
CA ALA A 502 -9.76 -1.23 21.30
C ALA A 502 -8.30 -0.97 21.72
N ASP A 503 -7.47 -2.00 21.59
CA ASP A 503 -6.02 -1.91 21.78
C ASP A 503 -5.33 -1.31 20.55
N GLU A 504 -5.66 -0.04 20.30
CA GLU A 504 -5.20 0.73 19.15
C GLU A 504 -4.26 1.88 19.52
N GLY A 505 -3.40 2.23 18.59
CA GLY A 505 -2.53 3.39 18.62
C GLY A 505 -1.32 3.21 19.53
N VAL A 506 -0.66 4.33 19.80
CA VAL A 506 0.51 4.38 20.68
C VAL A 506 0.24 5.32 21.84
N SER A 507 0.51 4.84 23.05
CA SER A 507 0.27 5.56 24.30
C SER A 507 1.58 6.14 24.83
N TYR A 508 1.68 7.47 24.96
CA TYR A 508 2.87 8.19 25.39
C TYR A 508 2.73 8.81 26.79
N PRO A 509 3.79 8.82 27.62
CA PRO A 509 3.77 9.47 28.92
C PRO A 509 3.82 11.00 28.76
N ILE A 510 3.09 11.70 29.63
CA ILE A 510 3.09 13.17 29.67
C ILE A 510 4.27 13.65 30.50
N LEU A 511 5.14 14.47 29.89
CA LEU A 511 6.30 15.08 30.54
C LEU A 511 5.95 16.42 31.18
N ARG A 512 5.15 17.24 30.48
CA ARG A 512 4.80 18.59 30.92
C ARG A 512 3.48 19.03 30.30
N ALA A 513 2.71 19.82 31.04
CA ALA A 513 1.54 20.54 30.54
C ALA A 513 1.69 22.04 30.85
N VAL A 514 1.42 22.90 29.87
CA VAL A 514 1.57 24.35 29.97
C VAL A 514 0.27 25.02 29.52
N ALA A 515 -0.52 25.54 30.45
CA ALA A 515 -1.67 26.38 30.13
C ALA A 515 -1.22 27.79 29.72
N HIS A 516 -2.00 28.42 28.85
CA HIS A 516 -1.80 29.83 28.53
C HIS A 516 -1.86 30.69 29.82
N PRO A 517 -0.93 31.64 30.04
CA PRO A 517 -0.83 32.38 31.30
C PRO A 517 -2.03 33.28 31.61
N ARG A 518 -2.84 33.58 30.58
CA ARG A 518 -4.07 34.35 30.68
C ARG A 518 -5.33 33.48 30.71
N TYR A 519 -5.19 32.16 30.85
CA TYR A 519 -6.33 31.26 30.98
C TYR A 519 -7.14 31.63 32.22
N HIS A 520 -8.44 31.82 32.05
CA HIS A 520 -9.37 32.13 33.13
C HIS A 520 -10.53 31.13 33.12
N GLN A 521 -10.52 30.21 34.09
CA GLN A 521 -11.44 29.07 34.15
C GLN A 521 -12.93 29.48 34.13
N PRO A 522 -13.41 30.49 34.90
CA PRO A 522 -14.83 30.85 34.88
C PRO A 522 -15.34 31.32 33.52
N SER A 523 -14.56 32.16 32.81
CA SER A 523 -14.98 32.71 31.51
C SER A 523 -14.56 31.85 30.32
N ARG A 524 -13.65 30.89 30.53
CA ARG A 524 -12.96 30.13 29.47
C ARG A 524 -12.16 31.01 28.51
N ALA A 525 -11.74 32.19 28.95
CA ALA A 525 -10.82 33.02 28.16
C ALA A 525 -9.45 32.34 28.05
N PHE A 526 -8.86 32.34 26.84
CA PHE A 526 -7.58 31.68 26.54
C PHE A 526 -7.52 30.22 27.02
N ASP A 527 -8.59 29.46 26.82
CA ASP A 527 -8.67 28.05 27.19
C ASP A 527 -7.89 27.18 26.20
N ILE A 528 -6.56 27.23 26.34
CA ILE A 528 -5.60 26.53 25.49
C ILE A 528 -4.35 26.16 26.29
N ALA A 529 -3.82 24.97 26.02
CA ALA A 529 -2.62 24.41 26.64
C ALA A 529 -1.81 23.60 25.65
N LEU A 530 -0.52 23.44 25.97
CA LEU A 530 0.40 22.56 25.29
C LEU A 530 0.80 21.42 26.22
N ILE A 531 0.78 20.19 25.69
CA ILE A 531 1.28 19.00 26.36
C ILE A 531 2.57 18.57 25.65
N ARG A 532 3.66 18.47 26.41
CA ARG A 532 4.89 17.79 26.00
C ARG A 532 4.78 16.32 26.43
N PHE A 533 4.93 15.40 25.49
CA PHE A 533 5.03 13.97 25.75
C PHE A 533 6.39 13.45 25.28
N ASP A 534 6.78 12.25 25.73
CA ASP A 534 8.00 11.59 25.28
C ASP A 534 7.71 10.73 24.04
N PRO A 535 8.13 11.12 22.82
CA PRO A 535 7.88 10.34 21.61
C PRO A 535 8.66 9.02 21.57
N ARG A 536 9.70 8.85 22.40
CA ARG A 536 10.53 7.62 22.43
C ARG A 536 10.01 6.58 23.43
N ALA A 537 9.12 6.98 24.33
CA ALA A 537 8.54 6.11 25.37
C ALA A 537 7.09 5.68 25.05
N GLY A 538 6.79 5.50 23.76
CA GLY A 538 5.48 5.05 23.29
C GLY A 538 5.23 3.57 23.61
N GLU A 539 4.08 3.26 24.21
CA GLU A 539 3.58 1.91 24.39
C GLU A 539 2.57 1.61 23.27
N LYS A 540 2.94 0.72 22.35
CA LYS A 540 2.14 0.36 21.18
C LYS A 540 1.05 -0.66 21.56
N GLY A 541 -0.17 -0.46 21.05
CA GLY A 541 -1.23 -1.47 21.07
C GLY A 541 -1.08 -2.52 19.95
N ALA A 542 -2.04 -3.44 19.87
CA ALA A 542 -2.11 -4.45 18.81
C ALA A 542 -2.14 -3.83 17.41
N GLU A 543 -2.92 -2.77 17.21
CA GLU A 543 -3.09 -2.09 15.93
C GLU A 543 -2.70 -0.62 16.03
N THR A 544 -2.33 0.03 14.92
CA THR A 544 -2.03 1.46 14.91
C THR A 544 -2.39 2.08 13.56
N ASN A 545 -3.23 3.11 13.59
CA ASN A 545 -3.58 3.89 12.41
C ASN A 545 -2.50 4.94 12.10
N ALA A 546 -2.60 5.57 10.93
CA ALA A 546 -1.72 6.65 10.50
C ALA A 546 -1.57 7.76 11.58
N ILE A 547 -0.34 8.25 11.76
CA ILE A 547 0.01 9.35 12.66
C ILE A 547 0.73 10.44 11.86
N ALA A 548 0.25 11.68 11.97
CA ALA A 548 0.83 12.84 11.27
C ALA A 548 0.60 14.11 12.09
N ARG A 549 1.48 15.11 11.96
CA ARG A 549 1.26 16.42 12.58
C ARG A 549 0.32 17.27 11.73
N ILE A 550 -0.62 17.99 12.36
CA ILE A 550 -1.45 18.98 11.67
C ILE A 550 -0.73 20.33 11.59
N ARG A 551 -0.97 21.08 10.51
CA ARG A 551 -0.46 22.45 10.36
C ARG A 551 -1.18 23.39 11.33
N ILE A 552 -0.42 24.13 12.13
CA ILE A 552 -0.94 25.27 12.90
C ILE A 552 -1.20 26.41 11.93
N ASP A 553 -2.30 27.14 12.10
CA ASP A 553 -2.62 28.33 11.30
C ASP A 553 -1.39 29.25 11.16
N PRO A 554 -0.80 29.35 9.96
CA PRO A 554 0.42 30.10 9.75
C PRO A 554 0.15 31.61 9.63
N LEU A 555 -1.12 32.01 9.50
CA LEU A 555 -1.50 33.40 9.27
C LEU A 555 -1.55 34.18 10.60
N PRO A 556 -1.00 35.40 10.64
CA PRO A 556 -1.25 36.36 11.72
C PRO A 556 -2.74 36.62 11.93
N LEU A 557 -3.10 37.11 13.12
CA LEU A 557 -4.50 37.36 13.48
C LEU A 557 -5.21 38.29 12.49
N GLU A 558 -4.51 39.32 12.02
CA GLU A 558 -5.01 40.36 11.13
C GLU A 558 -5.19 39.87 9.69
N GLU A 559 -4.42 38.86 9.27
CA GLU A 559 -4.44 38.28 7.92
C GLU A 559 -5.38 37.08 7.84
N ARG A 560 -5.66 36.41 8.97
CA ARG A 560 -6.61 35.31 9.01
C ARG A 560 -8.04 35.83 8.91
N GLU A 561 -8.56 35.88 7.69
CA GLU A 561 -9.97 36.19 7.46
C GLU A 561 -10.89 35.13 8.09
N ILE A 562 -11.90 35.60 8.81
CA ILE A 562 -12.95 34.76 9.41
C ILE A 562 -14.27 35.31 8.89
N ASN A 563 -14.84 34.57 7.94
CA ASN A 563 -16.11 34.93 7.31
C ASN A 563 -17.24 34.09 7.88
N ALA A 564 -18.38 34.73 8.11
CA ALA A 564 -19.60 34.02 8.47
C ALA A 564 -19.94 32.99 7.38
N GLY A 565 -20.28 31.77 7.78
CA GLY A 565 -20.56 30.69 6.84
C GLY A 565 -19.32 29.94 6.33
N MET A 566 -18.11 30.29 6.76
CA MET A 566 -16.90 29.54 6.38
C MET A 566 -16.96 28.10 6.92
N PRO A 567 -16.77 27.07 6.08
CA PRO A 567 -16.84 25.67 6.51
C PRO A 567 -15.62 25.27 7.34
N VAL A 568 -15.88 24.62 8.46
CA VAL A 568 -14.86 24.15 9.42
C VAL A 568 -15.24 22.78 9.95
N TYR A 569 -14.26 22.03 10.44
CA TYR A 569 -14.43 20.64 10.87
C TYR A 569 -13.88 20.43 12.27
N THR A 570 -14.52 19.57 13.05
CA THR A 570 -14.02 19.16 14.38
C THR A 570 -14.08 17.65 14.50
N TYR A 571 -13.12 17.06 15.22
CA TYR A 571 -13.02 15.62 15.43
C TYR A 571 -12.83 15.25 16.90
N GLY A 572 -13.39 14.11 17.30
CA GLY A 572 -13.20 13.58 18.65
C GLY A 572 -14.03 12.33 18.98
N TRP A 573 -13.97 11.94 20.25
CA TRP A 573 -14.64 10.77 20.84
C TRP A 573 -15.58 11.16 21.99
N GLY A 574 -15.93 12.44 22.07
CA GLY A 574 -16.80 13.00 23.09
C GLY A 574 -18.19 12.36 23.10
N LEU A 575 -18.99 12.75 24.09
CA LEU A 575 -20.28 12.11 24.28
C LEU A 575 -21.18 12.30 23.06
N THR A 576 -21.94 11.24 22.87
CA THR A 576 -22.84 11.04 21.76
C THR A 576 -24.18 11.77 21.96
N GLU A 577 -24.53 12.00 23.22
CA GLU A 577 -25.69 12.77 23.63
C GLU A 577 -25.41 13.38 25.00
N PHE A 578 -26.20 14.37 25.40
CA PHE A 578 -26.04 14.98 26.72
C PHE A 578 -26.22 13.92 27.82
N ARG A 579 -25.18 13.71 28.64
CA ARG A 579 -25.09 12.64 29.66
C ARG A 579 -25.10 11.21 29.08
N GLY A 580 -24.74 11.05 27.82
CA GLY A 580 -24.58 9.76 27.15
C GLY A 580 -23.24 9.08 27.43
N GLN A 581 -22.86 8.14 26.56
CA GLN A 581 -21.55 7.49 26.56
C GLN A 581 -20.62 8.12 25.49
N SER A 582 -19.32 7.99 25.69
CA SER A 582 -18.31 8.34 24.69
C SER A 582 -18.45 7.46 23.45
N SER A 583 -18.00 7.99 22.31
CA SER A 583 -18.04 7.24 21.05
C SER A 583 -16.95 6.16 21.02
N ASP A 584 -17.30 5.00 20.46
CA ASP A 584 -16.39 3.87 20.24
C ASP A 584 -15.57 4.05 18.95
N HIS A 585 -15.88 5.07 18.16
CA HIS A 585 -15.15 5.41 16.94
C HIS A 585 -14.85 6.89 16.89
N LEU A 586 -13.79 7.28 16.17
CA LEU A 586 -13.50 8.68 15.90
C LEU A 586 -14.59 9.27 15.00
N ARG A 587 -15.12 10.42 15.39
CA ARG A 587 -16.25 11.07 14.73
C ARG A 587 -15.95 12.52 14.41
N GLY A 588 -16.73 13.05 13.46
CA GLY A 588 -16.57 14.39 12.95
C GLY A 588 -17.87 15.13 12.75
N ALA A 589 -17.76 16.46 12.76
CA ALA A 589 -18.84 17.36 12.40
C ALA A 589 -18.30 18.44 11.47
N ARG A 590 -19.04 18.69 10.37
CA ARG A 590 -18.87 19.89 9.55
C ARG A 590 -19.74 20.99 10.12
N MET A 591 -19.13 22.13 10.36
CA MET A 591 -19.76 23.30 10.95
C MET A 591 -19.48 24.53 10.09
N HIS A 592 -20.17 25.61 10.38
CA HIS A 592 -19.92 26.91 9.80
C HIS A 592 -19.54 27.89 10.91
N LEU A 593 -18.58 28.75 10.61
CA LEU A 593 -18.20 29.84 11.50
C LEU A 593 -19.32 30.88 11.57
N GLU A 594 -19.60 31.33 12.80
CA GLU A 594 -20.45 32.50 13.06
C GLU A 594 -19.64 33.77 12.80
N ASP A 595 -20.36 34.86 12.53
CA ASP A 595 -19.75 36.19 12.41
C ASP A 595 -18.93 36.55 13.66
N PRO A 596 -17.70 37.10 13.51
CA PRO A 596 -16.84 37.46 14.64
C PRO A 596 -17.48 38.44 15.64
N GLU A 597 -18.26 39.42 15.16
CA GLU A 597 -18.92 40.39 16.04
C GLU A 597 -20.04 39.71 16.83
N ALA A 598 -20.85 38.88 16.18
CA ALA A 598 -21.89 38.09 16.85
C ALA A 598 -21.29 37.16 17.93
N CYS A 599 -20.19 36.48 17.63
CA CYS A 599 -19.48 35.64 18.59
C CYS A 599 -18.91 36.45 19.77
N THR A 600 -18.38 37.64 19.51
CA THR A 600 -17.85 38.55 20.55
C THR A 600 -18.96 39.13 21.42
N GLN A 601 -20.13 39.42 20.85
CA GLN A 601 -21.30 39.86 21.59
C GLN A 601 -21.78 38.74 22.54
N ARG A 602 -21.87 37.50 22.03
CA ARG A 602 -22.28 36.31 22.80
C ARG A 602 -21.35 36.00 23.97
N THR A 603 -20.04 36.13 23.77
CA THR A 603 -19.04 35.86 24.81
C THR A 603 -18.87 37.01 25.81
N GLU A 604 -19.40 38.19 25.47
CA GLU A 604 -19.18 39.44 26.20
C GLU A 604 -17.68 39.80 26.36
N PHE A 605 -16.82 39.26 25.51
CA PHE A 605 -15.38 39.54 25.56
C PHE A 605 -15.08 40.95 25.07
N ARG A 606 -14.22 41.67 25.80
CA ARG A 606 -13.87 43.08 25.53
C ARG A 606 -12.36 43.31 25.62
N GLY A 607 -11.91 44.43 25.04
CA GLY A 607 -10.52 44.85 25.05
C GLY A 607 -9.59 43.79 24.45
N SER A 608 -8.59 43.33 25.21
CA SER A 608 -7.62 42.35 24.74
C SER A 608 -8.17 40.93 24.51
N LEU A 609 -9.44 40.67 24.88
CA LEU A 609 -10.17 39.43 24.59
C LEU A 609 -10.99 39.49 23.29
N LEU A 610 -11.04 40.64 22.60
CA LEU A 610 -11.68 40.74 21.30
C LEU A 610 -11.05 39.76 20.31
N ASN A 611 -11.90 39.06 19.55
CA ASN A 611 -11.53 38.03 18.57
C ASN A 611 -10.68 36.88 19.14
N ALA A 612 -10.72 36.62 20.45
CA ALA A 612 -9.99 35.50 21.06
C ALA A 612 -10.71 34.16 20.92
N VAL A 613 -11.99 34.18 20.53
CA VAL A 613 -12.85 33.00 20.40
C VAL A 613 -13.47 32.98 19.01
N LEU A 614 -13.56 31.78 18.43
CA LEU A 614 -14.38 31.47 17.28
C LEU A 614 -15.65 30.75 17.75
N CYS A 615 -16.79 31.05 17.12
CA CYS A 615 -18.04 30.36 17.37
C CYS A 615 -18.41 29.58 16.11
N ALA A 616 -18.77 28.30 16.25
CA ALA A 616 -19.17 27.47 15.12
C ALA A 616 -20.38 26.60 15.46
N ALA A 617 -21.25 26.39 14.47
CA ALA A 617 -22.41 25.52 14.58
C ALA A 617 -22.62 24.74 13.27
N ALA A 618 -23.07 23.49 13.38
CA ALA A 618 -23.49 22.73 12.21
C ALA A 618 -24.97 23.01 11.85
N PRO A 619 -25.33 23.01 10.57
CA PRO A 619 -26.72 23.18 10.12
C PRO A 619 -27.68 22.12 10.68
N ASP A 620 -27.20 20.88 10.84
CA ASP A 620 -27.94 19.74 11.39
C ASP A 620 -27.98 19.72 12.93
N ARG A 621 -27.37 20.72 13.57
CA ARG A 621 -27.13 20.88 15.02
C ARG A 621 -26.05 19.96 15.61
N SER A 622 -25.24 19.31 14.77
CA SER A 622 -24.03 18.61 15.21
C SER A 622 -23.04 19.56 15.88
N GLN A 623 -22.49 19.15 17.03
CA GLN A 623 -21.55 19.97 17.81
C GLN A 623 -20.59 19.12 18.64
N ALA A 624 -19.49 19.73 19.08
CA ALA A 624 -18.59 19.16 20.05
C ALA A 624 -19.29 18.98 21.42
N CYS A 625 -18.92 17.92 22.13
CA CYS A 625 -19.51 17.54 23.41
C CYS A 625 -18.43 17.18 24.44
N ASP A 626 -18.83 16.79 25.65
CA ASP A 626 -17.91 16.40 26.72
C ASP A 626 -16.95 15.30 26.24
N GLY A 627 -15.65 15.56 26.32
CA GLY A 627 -14.61 14.66 25.79
C GLY A 627 -14.03 15.07 24.42
N ASP A 628 -14.71 15.95 23.67
CA ASP A 628 -14.15 16.59 22.47
C ASP A 628 -13.31 17.83 22.79
N SER A 629 -13.45 18.37 24.01
CA SER A 629 -12.65 19.49 24.52
C SER A 629 -11.16 19.31 24.21
N GLY A 630 -10.50 20.36 23.74
CA GLY A 630 -9.11 20.31 23.31
C GLY A 630 -8.88 19.77 21.90
N GLY A 631 -9.88 19.14 21.27
CA GLY A 631 -9.82 18.73 19.87
C GLY A 631 -9.71 19.92 18.89
N PRO A 632 -9.32 19.67 17.64
CA PRO A 632 -9.08 20.72 16.65
C PRO A 632 -10.39 21.26 16.05
N LEU A 633 -10.39 22.56 15.74
CA LEU A 633 -11.24 23.16 14.71
C LEU A 633 -10.39 23.42 13.47
N ILE A 634 -10.75 22.77 12.37
CA ILE A 634 -9.92 22.63 11.18
C ILE A 634 -10.54 23.39 10.00
N SER A 635 -9.67 24.05 9.25
CA SER A 635 -9.97 24.63 7.94
C SER A 635 -9.18 23.90 6.86
N TYR A 636 -9.80 23.76 5.69
CA TYR A 636 -9.24 23.20 4.45
C TYR A 636 -9.25 24.24 3.32
N ASP A 637 -9.23 25.53 3.70
CA ASP A 637 -9.55 26.65 2.84
C ASP A 637 -8.36 27.17 2.02
N ASP A 638 -7.15 26.62 2.23
CA ASP A 638 -6.04 26.94 1.33
C ASP A 638 -6.24 26.27 -0.04
N GLU A 639 -5.62 26.83 -1.09
CA GLU A 639 -5.72 26.31 -2.46
C GLU A 639 -5.34 24.83 -2.57
N ARG A 640 -4.45 24.38 -1.66
CA ARG A 640 -3.97 23.00 -1.56
C ARG A 640 -4.81 22.10 -0.65
N ARG A 641 -5.86 22.61 -0.01
CA ARG A 641 -6.75 21.88 0.93
C ARG A 641 -6.02 21.11 2.04
N ILE A 642 -4.92 21.67 2.54
CA ILE A 642 -4.13 21.09 3.63
C ILE A 642 -4.85 21.35 4.97
N PRO A 643 -5.09 20.32 5.80
CA PRO A 643 -5.74 20.47 7.11
C PRO A 643 -4.96 21.44 7.99
N THR A 644 -5.64 22.49 8.45
CA THR A 644 -5.05 23.54 9.29
C THR A 644 -5.87 23.76 10.54
N VAL A 645 -5.25 23.64 11.72
CA VAL A 645 -5.93 23.93 12.99
C VAL A 645 -6.01 25.44 13.21
N ILE A 646 -7.23 25.97 13.21
CA ILE A 646 -7.54 27.40 13.39
C ILE A 646 -8.20 27.70 14.74
N GLY A 647 -8.67 26.66 15.43
CA GLY A 647 -9.28 26.76 16.75
C GLY A 647 -9.10 25.50 17.58
N VAL A 648 -9.34 25.61 18.89
CA VAL A 648 -9.32 24.50 19.86
C VAL A 648 -10.65 24.46 20.60
N VAL A 649 -11.31 23.29 20.64
CA VAL A 649 -12.61 23.12 21.33
C VAL A 649 -12.48 23.52 22.80
N SER A 650 -13.26 24.51 23.23
CA SER A 650 -13.22 25.02 24.62
C SER A 650 -14.50 24.75 25.39
N ALA A 651 -15.66 25.11 24.83
CA ALA A 651 -16.94 24.98 25.52
C ALA A 651 -18.12 24.88 24.55
N GLY A 652 -19.16 24.17 24.94
CA GLY A 652 -20.44 24.10 24.23
C GLY A 652 -21.60 24.00 25.21
N GLU A 653 -22.82 24.23 24.72
CA GLU A 653 -24.02 24.12 25.53
C GLU A 653 -24.75 22.80 25.30
N LYS A 654 -24.83 21.97 26.35
CA LYS A 654 -25.61 20.71 26.37
C LYS A 654 -25.43 19.88 25.08
N CYS A 655 -24.20 19.82 24.56
CA CYS A 655 -23.83 19.07 23.37
C CYS A 655 -24.68 19.38 22.13
N GLY A 656 -24.92 20.67 21.89
CA GLY A 656 -25.64 21.18 20.70
C GLY A 656 -27.16 21.12 20.77
N SER A 657 -27.74 20.55 21.83
CA SER A 657 -29.20 20.46 21.98
C SER A 657 -29.92 21.80 22.08
N THR A 658 -29.21 22.88 22.47
CA THR A 658 -29.77 24.24 22.53
C THR A 658 -29.66 25.01 21.21
N GLY A 659 -28.93 24.50 20.22
CA GLY A 659 -28.64 25.19 18.96
C GLY A 659 -27.67 26.38 19.10
N VAL A 660 -27.15 26.63 20.31
CA VAL A 660 -26.13 27.66 20.55
C VAL A 660 -24.79 27.18 19.98
N PRO A 661 -24.06 28.01 19.20
CA PRO A 661 -22.76 27.65 18.67
C PRO A 661 -21.74 27.26 19.75
N SER A 662 -20.91 26.26 19.43
CA SER A 662 -19.76 25.89 20.26
C SER A 662 -18.66 26.94 20.15
N ARG A 663 -17.88 27.09 21.22
CA ARG A 663 -16.80 28.07 21.36
C ARG A 663 -15.44 27.39 21.25
N TYR A 664 -14.55 28.03 20.49
CA TYR A 664 -13.21 27.55 20.20
C TYR A 664 -12.20 28.66 20.48
N THR A 665 -11.11 28.35 21.19
CA THR A 665 -10.02 29.32 21.35
C THR A 665 -9.36 29.55 19.99
N ARG A 666 -9.30 30.80 19.50
CA ARG A 666 -8.74 31.14 18.20
C ARG A 666 -7.21 30.99 18.20
N VAL A 667 -6.68 30.09 17.37
CA VAL A 667 -5.24 29.76 17.34
C VAL A 667 -4.38 30.96 16.93
N ALA A 668 -4.78 31.71 15.90
CA ALA A 668 -4.06 32.89 15.45
C ALA A 668 -3.88 33.96 16.55
N LYS A 669 -4.76 34.00 17.57
CA LYS A 669 -4.65 34.95 18.70
C LYS A 669 -3.51 34.60 19.68
N VAL A 670 -3.05 33.34 19.65
CA VAL A 670 -2.11 32.77 20.63
C VAL A 670 -0.91 32.09 19.95
N SER A 671 -0.73 32.28 18.64
CA SER A 671 0.34 31.65 17.84
C SER A 671 1.73 31.99 18.38
N GLU A 672 1.97 33.24 18.76
CA GLU A 672 3.24 33.67 19.40
C GLU A 672 3.51 32.90 20.69
N TRP A 673 2.49 32.72 21.54
CA TRP A 673 2.63 31.96 22.78
C TRP A 673 2.93 30.48 22.51
N ILE A 674 2.28 29.88 21.49
CA ILE A 674 2.56 28.50 21.09
C ILE A 674 4.03 28.36 20.69
N ALA A 675 4.51 29.25 19.81
CA ALA A 675 5.89 29.24 19.33
C ALA A 675 6.90 29.45 20.48
N ASP A 676 6.63 30.37 21.41
CA ASP A 676 7.49 30.62 22.57
C ASP A 676 7.61 29.40 23.48
N VAL A 677 6.49 28.76 23.82
CA VAL A 677 6.50 27.57 24.68
C VAL A 677 7.23 26.41 24.01
N MET A 678 7.01 26.19 22.70
CA MET A 678 7.70 25.15 21.95
C MET A 678 9.21 25.39 21.83
N ALA A 679 9.63 26.66 21.76
CA ALA A 679 11.03 27.07 21.77
C ALA A 679 11.67 27.09 23.18
N GLY A 680 10.92 26.73 24.24
CA GLY A 680 11.40 26.77 25.62
C GLY A 680 11.59 28.18 26.19
N ARG A 681 11.08 29.22 25.51
CA ARG A 681 11.12 30.60 25.99
C ARG A 681 10.04 30.79 27.06
N THR A 682 10.36 31.54 28.12
CA THR A 682 9.35 31.88 29.14
C THR A 682 8.45 32.98 28.59
N PRO A 683 7.13 32.76 28.46
CA PRO A 683 6.24 33.78 27.93
C PRO A 683 6.31 35.04 28.81
N ALA A 684 6.64 36.19 28.22
CA ALA A 684 6.64 37.45 28.96
C ALA A 684 5.21 37.72 29.45
N ARG A 685 5.02 37.95 30.76
CA ARG A 685 3.79 38.55 31.29
C ARG A 685 3.73 40.00 30.79
N ARG A 686 3.30 40.23 29.55
CA ARG A 686 2.91 41.58 29.12
C ARG A 686 1.59 41.91 29.82
N ARG A 687 1.64 42.93 30.67
CA ARG A 687 0.57 43.40 31.55
C ARG A 687 -0.65 43.87 30.78
#